data_AF-A0AA36JLU6-F1
#
_entry.id   AF-A0AA36JLU6-F1
#
_cell.length_a   1.000
_cell.length_b   1.000
_cell.length_c   1.000
_cell.angle_alpha   90.00
_cell.angle_beta   90.00
_cell.angle_gamma   90.00
#
_symmetry.space_group_name_H-M   'P 1'
#
loop_
_entity.id
_entity.type
_entity.pdbx_description
1 polymer ?
#
loop_
_entity_poly.entity_id
_entity_poly.type
_entity_poly.pdbx_seq_one_letter_code
_entity_poly.pdbx_strand_id
1 'polypeptide(L)'
;MLGLALFLKFLGDAQAALCPELCQALDGNYYPCRYHRNNCVVNVSESGAKEELHVVMLGPYSGPQGNGMSTFEPMLRLAAQQIEDSSTFLPGYRLKIHLVESACNAKVATRAIIESLSTPPAKHIVVGPACSDAAQAVNDAVQYFNVLQISPTARSDALSDRQRYPYFTRMTPSFRFNIVALVQLTKVLNFQRVGIICGFREISLFAYQFLMSLIQMDLQAGAYPWTVLLHKTVSDEASAGAALQEMQDRDAKINFMALYEDDGAMLLCQAYRRNMVAPEYVWLLVSGWWYSGFMSFLAGSEKCPCTAQELQVAAHAMIGADAAGTMDTSDLHGLSGQQLSGIVREYLAECRSSDFANGLGPCSLEMAGYVYDAVWHAAALLDAFLANRSAVELGTAATQAALYEMSLKMDYTGLTGRVRQFNAIDPVTYPPSHGDREGYLTMRQWTGPVNDAHRTLCFWTAGVFHWEADIVWSTNANHTVACSSGTCDMANAFLPADRSSQCPAGYVWSLQLGCVACSQGTFEQDGVCEMCAMGSFGNQTGLDSCFECEPGSCGKAEGARFCKDCAPGSAVASFGATECIACPKGRYTQEEGLGQCRECPSGRSTNFEGANSESACICTGHLWQGSCVHCSDGYRFQQGSCVWCMEGLHCEEGEQPIIRKGFYADTTSPFEMYKCLPADYCPGGSAGNCTGGRVGLPCSGCEEGKSWDGQSCQPCSGLGSGGWFLGLAMGMVCLFLSYYLLNSTATAKASTLLATTCVLAMTITMLQSVGIVGLISFQWPSELQWIFNLTSFVLLDLDSMGFDCFSSRPSTRYVINCLALPAAMLWILLCGVLSQMLPHRFRFQPAKMLSTMGQVCQVTFTIVSKIALTPMMCYRHPNGQMGLLKYNGILCFESGEHAVMFALGVALLCLLSAFLAACLLLAWRAPLMAQRSKAHVLQSMRFLIGRFREDHWWFGAALLPRGLLLSLAIALATDHPYIQMILIALVVLCYLIIQLVTWPWKLPALNFFDAAIGAALVMIMFIFGAFAPAVSTEMRDNLTMMALVLVCSLQVVVLAMVIMTFCALLNRHAMGSAQESRFMSLGTLPNTQNLADKLGLLSAHIMDIPAEERGDILKQLSIYDLRKTQSVISALGAELGSSELMLSRRVSICKTSSFSSLRSPKSSPKSGDAEPIDSSRPNLRCLAELNTEHQVVDSEWL
;
A
#
# COMPACT_ATOMS: atom_id res chain seq x y z
N MET A 1 23.69 -10.64 -33.49
CA MET A 1 24.30 -11.98 -33.65
C MET A 1 25.46 -12.18 -32.68
N LEU A 2 26.75 -12.00 -33.04
CA LEU A 2 27.89 -12.40 -32.18
C LEU A 2 27.82 -11.93 -30.72
N GLY A 3 27.44 -10.67 -30.47
CA GLY A 3 27.31 -10.14 -29.10
C GLY A 3 26.24 -10.85 -28.25
N LEU A 4 25.19 -11.39 -28.86
CA LEU A 4 24.14 -12.13 -28.15
C LEU A 4 24.65 -13.52 -27.71
N ALA A 5 25.48 -14.15 -28.55
CA ALA A 5 26.12 -15.43 -28.23
C ALA A 5 27.15 -15.29 -27.08
N LEU A 6 27.87 -14.16 -27.00
CA LEU A 6 28.77 -13.87 -25.87
C LEU A 6 28.01 -13.60 -24.57
N PHE A 7 26.87 -12.90 -24.62
CA PHE A 7 26.04 -12.66 -23.43
C PHE A 7 25.41 -13.97 -22.90
N LEU A 8 24.90 -14.82 -23.80
CA LEU A 8 24.38 -16.14 -23.43
C LEU A 8 25.48 -17.07 -22.89
N LYS A 9 26.73 -16.97 -23.38
CA LYS A 9 27.83 -17.79 -22.86
C LYS A 9 28.22 -17.42 -21.43
N PHE A 10 28.08 -16.15 -21.03
CA PHE A 10 28.32 -15.72 -19.64
C PHE A 10 27.25 -16.21 -18.64
N LEU A 11 26.13 -16.76 -19.13
CA LEU A 11 25.11 -17.44 -18.33
C LEU A 11 25.21 -18.98 -18.39
N GLY A 12 26.11 -19.54 -19.23
CA GLY A 12 26.24 -20.99 -19.44
C GLY A 12 27.15 -21.69 -18.42
N ASP A 13 28.24 -21.04 -17.99
CA ASP A 13 29.29 -21.67 -17.18
C ASP A 13 28.97 -21.72 -15.66
N ALA A 14 27.70 -21.58 -15.27
CA ALA A 14 27.21 -21.62 -13.88
C ALA A 14 26.44 -22.92 -13.51
N GLN A 15 26.25 -23.85 -14.45
CA GLN A 15 25.38 -25.03 -14.29
C GLN A 15 26.03 -26.29 -13.67
N ALA A 16 27.17 -26.18 -12.99
CA ALA A 16 27.91 -27.35 -12.46
C ALA A 16 28.45 -27.22 -11.02
N ALA A 17 28.10 -26.15 -10.28
CA ALA A 17 28.83 -25.77 -9.05
C ALA A 17 27.97 -25.37 -7.83
N LEU A 18 26.67 -25.70 -7.77
CA LEU A 18 25.77 -25.27 -6.67
C LEU A 18 24.91 -26.39 -6.06
N CYS A 19 25.55 -27.53 -5.77
CA CYS A 19 24.97 -28.61 -4.96
C CYS A 19 25.80 -29.03 -3.71
N PRO A 20 27.14 -28.83 -3.64
CA PRO A 20 27.89 -29.21 -2.42
C PRO A 20 27.69 -28.27 -1.22
N GLU A 21 27.58 -26.96 -1.45
CA GLU A 21 27.78 -25.95 -0.39
C GLU A 21 26.64 -25.90 0.65
N LEU A 22 25.40 -26.22 0.28
CA LEU A 22 24.29 -26.28 1.23
C LEU A 22 24.44 -27.39 2.28
N CYS A 23 25.28 -28.39 2.01
CA CYS A 23 25.66 -29.45 2.96
C CYS A 23 26.95 -29.13 3.74
N GLN A 24 27.53 -27.94 3.60
CA GLN A 24 28.71 -27.47 4.35
C GLN A 24 28.48 -26.15 5.11
N ALA A 25 27.31 -25.52 4.95
CA ALA A 25 27.00 -24.19 5.51
C ALA A 25 26.25 -24.21 6.88
N LEU A 26 26.28 -25.34 7.60
CA LEU A 26 25.79 -25.46 8.98
C LEU A 26 26.83 -26.16 9.87
N ASP A 27 27.04 -25.64 11.08
CA ASP A 27 28.20 -25.96 11.90
C ASP A 27 28.27 -27.42 12.40
N GLY A 28 29.39 -28.08 12.07
CA GLY A 28 30.12 -28.98 12.98
C GLY A 28 29.51 -30.32 13.39
N ASN A 29 28.21 -30.55 13.17
CA ASN A 29 27.50 -31.76 13.62
C ASN A 29 26.86 -32.54 12.45
N TYR A 30 26.82 -33.86 12.62
CA TYR A 30 26.48 -34.81 11.56
C TYR A 30 24.98 -34.81 11.20
N TYR A 31 24.67 -34.55 9.93
CA TYR A 31 23.39 -34.89 9.30
C TYR A 31 23.64 -35.71 8.03
N PRO A 32 23.57 -37.06 8.06
CA PRO A 32 23.77 -37.93 6.91
C PRO A 32 22.56 -37.91 5.97
N CYS A 33 22.43 -36.85 5.16
CA CYS A 33 21.37 -36.73 4.14
C CYS A 33 21.51 -37.78 3.03
N ARG A 34 20.87 -38.96 3.22
CA ARG A 34 21.05 -40.17 2.42
C ARG A 34 20.71 -40.01 0.93
N TYR A 35 19.83 -39.07 0.59
CA TYR A 35 19.31 -38.81 -0.76
C TYR A 35 19.65 -37.40 -1.31
N HIS A 36 20.83 -36.85 -0.99
CA HIS A 36 21.22 -35.51 -1.48
C HIS A 36 22.25 -35.47 -2.62
N ARG A 37 22.64 -36.61 -3.20
CA ARG A 37 23.52 -36.67 -4.39
C ARG A 37 22.72 -36.68 -5.70
N ASN A 38 22.44 -35.46 -6.19
CA ASN A 38 21.74 -35.12 -7.44
C ASN A 38 20.23 -35.44 -7.40
N ASN A 39 19.38 -34.40 -7.45
CA ASN A 39 17.91 -34.43 -7.63
C ASN A 39 17.28 -35.81 -7.43
N CYS A 40 17.24 -36.30 -6.18
CA CYS A 40 16.98 -37.71 -5.94
C CYS A 40 15.52 -38.07 -6.16
N VAL A 41 15.27 -38.57 -7.38
CA VAL A 41 14.17 -39.46 -7.69
C VAL A 41 14.22 -40.68 -6.77
N VAL A 42 13.08 -41.04 -6.19
CA VAL A 42 12.90 -42.36 -5.52
C VAL A 42 12.88 -43.45 -6.59
N ASN A 43 14.07 -43.94 -6.97
CA ASN A 43 14.21 -45.04 -7.93
C ASN A 43 13.99 -46.39 -7.24
N VAL A 44 12.80 -46.96 -7.45
CA VAL A 44 12.54 -48.39 -7.27
C VAL A 44 13.19 -49.17 -8.44
N SER A 45 13.46 -50.47 -8.25
CA SER A 45 14.38 -51.26 -9.09
C SER A 45 14.04 -51.29 -10.60
N GLU A 46 15.08 -51.37 -11.43
CA GLU A 46 14.94 -51.41 -12.88
C GLU A 46 14.50 -52.80 -13.37
N SER A 47 13.19 -52.95 -13.63
CA SER A 47 12.69 -53.98 -14.53
C SER A 47 11.56 -53.43 -15.41
N GLY A 48 11.76 -53.47 -16.73
CA GLY A 48 10.81 -52.94 -17.72
C GLY A 48 11.01 -51.46 -18.09
N ALA A 49 10.73 -51.13 -19.35
CA ALA A 49 10.76 -49.77 -19.88
C ALA A 49 9.37 -49.10 -19.72
N LYS A 50 9.10 -48.57 -18.51
CA LYS A 50 7.92 -47.74 -18.22
C LYS A 50 8.16 -46.28 -18.66
N GLU A 51 7.12 -45.55 -19.05
CA GLU A 51 7.18 -44.11 -19.31
C GLU A 51 7.15 -43.31 -17.99
N GLU A 52 7.86 -42.18 -17.91
CA GLU A 52 8.11 -41.49 -16.63
C GLU A 52 7.12 -40.33 -16.36
N LEU A 53 6.41 -40.40 -15.23
CA LEU A 53 5.51 -39.35 -14.76
C LEU A 53 6.13 -38.60 -13.59
N HIS A 54 6.39 -37.30 -13.74
CA HIS A 54 7.07 -36.52 -12.73
C HIS A 54 6.10 -35.72 -11.85
N VAL A 55 6.28 -35.83 -10.53
CA VAL A 55 5.55 -35.08 -9.50
C VAL A 55 6.57 -34.36 -8.62
N VAL A 56 6.30 -33.13 -8.21
CA VAL A 56 7.14 -32.41 -7.24
C VAL A 56 6.58 -32.59 -5.84
N MET A 57 7.41 -32.82 -4.84
CA MET A 57 7.03 -32.86 -3.43
C MET A 57 7.80 -31.78 -2.66
N LEU A 58 7.08 -30.80 -2.10
CA LEU A 58 7.66 -29.72 -1.31
C LEU A 58 7.46 -29.95 0.20
N GLY A 59 8.53 -29.82 0.96
CA GLY A 59 8.53 -29.90 2.43
C GLY A 59 9.57 -28.98 3.07
N PRO A 60 9.58 -28.83 4.40
CA PRO A 60 10.60 -28.08 5.12
C PRO A 60 11.71 -29.03 5.62
N TYR A 61 12.91 -28.89 5.08
CA TYR A 61 14.14 -29.46 5.65
C TYR A 61 14.82 -28.50 6.63
N SER A 62 14.53 -27.20 6.50
CA SER A 62 15.03 -26.11 7.34
C SER A 62 13.93 -25.09 7.67
N GLY A 63 14.30 -24.05 8.43
CA GLY A 63 13.40 -22.96 8.81
C GLY A 63 12.61 -23.21 10.11
N PRO A 64 11.53 -22.46 10.37
CA PRO A 64 10.86 -22.42 11.67
C PRO A 64 10.12 -23.70 12.08
N GLN A 65 9.83 -24.61 11.15
CA GLN A 65 9.32 -25.96 11.46
C GLN A 65 10.44 -27.03 11.53
N GLY A 66 11.71 -26.62 11.49
CA GLY A 66 12.86 -27.52 11.48
C GLY A 66 12.88 -28.46 10.27
N ASN A 67 13.50 -29.63 10.46
CA ASN A 67 13.56 -30.68 9.44
C ASN A 67 12.32 -31.58 9.50
N GLY A 68 11.12 -30.99 9.38
CA GLY A 68 9.86 -31.75 9.40
C GLY A 68 9.77 -32.79 8.29
N MET A 69 10.33 -32.48 7.11
CA MET A 69 10.28 -33.34 5.92
C MET A 69 10.98 -34.69 6.13
N SER A 70 12.08 -34.77 6.90
CA SER A 70 12.74 -36.06 7.19
C SER A 70 11.84 -37.04 7.96
N THR A 71 10.84 -36.54 8.71
CA THR A 71 9.84 -37.39 9.38
C THR A 71 8.74 -37.89 8.43
N PHE A 72 8.62 -37.30 7.24
CA PHE A 72 7.64 -37.65 6.20
C PHE A 72 8.24 -38.52 5.08
N GLU A 73 9.56 -38.44 4.85
CA GLU A 73 10.26 -39.23 3.82
C GLU A 73 9.97 -40.74 3.87
N PRO A 74 9.88 -41.42 5.05
CA PRO A 74 9.54 -42.84 5.08
C PRO A 74 8.10 -43.14 4.58
N MET A 75 7.10 -42.31 4.92
CA MET A 75 5.74 -42.46 4.36
C MET A 75 5.72 -42.20 2.85
N LEU A 76 6.45 -41.19 2.38
CA LEU A 76 6.58 -40.84 0.97
C LEU A 76 7.21 -41.98 0.16
N ARG A 77 8.30 -42.57 0.68
CA ARG A 77 8.96 -43.75 0.13
C ARG A 77 8.01 -44.93 0.08
N LEU A 78 7.31 -45.22 1.17
CA LEU A 78 6.40 -46.35 1.28
C LEU A 78 5.23 -46.23 0.28
N ALA A 79 4.64 -45.05 0.14
CA ALA A 79 3.63 -44.78 -0.89
C ALA A 79 4.20 -45.00 -2.31
N ALA A 80 5.35 -44.38 -2.63
CA ALA A 80 5.97 -44.48 -3.95
C ALA A 80 6.34 -45.93 -4.33
N GLN A 81 6.83 -46.72 -3.38
CA GLN A 81 7.15 -48.13 -3.61
C GLN A 81 5.88 -48.96 -3.83
N GLN A 82 4.86 -48.82 -2.98
CA GLN A 82 3.59 -49.55 -3.14
C GLN A 82 2.83 -49.16 -4.43
N ILE A 83 3.08 -47.98 -5.00
CA ILE A 83 2.58 -47.57 -6.32
C ILE A 83 3.36 -48.27 -7.45
N GLU A 84 4.69 -48.31 -7.41
CA GLU A 84 5.49 -48.95 -8.46
C GLU A 84 5.34 -50.50 -8.48
N ASP A 85 5.22 -51.10 -7.30
CA ASP A 85 4.95 -52.54 -7.08
C ASP A 85 3.50 -52.92 -7.45
N SER A 86 2.62 -51.94 -7.68
CA SER A 86 1.25 -52.20 -8.13
C SER A 86 1.19 -52.62 -9.61
N SER A 87 0.41 -53.66 -9.87
CA SER A 87 0.07 -54.09 -11.24
C SER A 87 -1.26 -53.51 -11.75
N THR A 88 -1.94 -52.71 -10.93
CA THR A 88 -3.28 -52.17 -11.22
C THR A 88 -3.32 -50.65 -11.41
N PHE A 89 -2.44 -49.90 -10.74
CA PHE A 89 -2.28 -48.46 -10.91
C PHE A 89 -1.11 -48.14 -11.84
N LEU A 90 -1.27 -47.10 -12.66
CA LEU A 90 -0.27 -46.59 -13.61
C LEU A 90 0.36 -47.69 -14.51
N PRO A 91 -0.45 -48.55 -15.16
CA PRO A 91 0.06 -49.64 -15.99
C PRO A 91 0.91 -49.12 -17.16
N GLY A 92 2.21 -49.46 -17.16
CA GLY A 92 3.19 -48.97 -18.14
C GLY A 92 3.85 -47.63 -17.79
N TYR A 93 3.46 -47.00 -16.67
CA TYR A 93 3.97 -45.71 -16.20
C TYR A 93 4.71 -45.85 -14.86
N ARG A 94 5.76 -45.05 -14.65
CA ARG A 94 6.56 -44.98 -13.42
C ARG A 94 6.43 -43.61 -12.79
N LEU A 95 6.00 -43.56 -11.53
CA LEU A 95 5.90 -42.31 -10.78
C LEU A 95 7.28 -41.89 -10.23
N LYS A 96 7.76 -40.71 -10.63
CA LYS A 96 9.02 -40.11 -10.17
C LYS A 96 8.77 -38.85 -9.36
N ILE A 97 8.98 -38.96 -8.06
CA ILE A 97 8.83 -37.84 -7.12
C ILE A 97 10.15 -37.07 -7.03
N HIS A 98 10.08 -35.75 -7.20
CA HIS A 98 11.20 -34.81 -7.05
C HIS A 98 11.07 -34.06 -5.72
N LEU A 99 11.99 -34.31 -4.79
CA LEU A 99 12.05 -33.61 -3.49
C LEU A 99 12.56 -32.17 -3.67
N VAL A 100 11.85 -31.20 -3.07
CA VAL A 100 12.18 -29.77 -3.17
C VAL A 100 12.03 -29.08 -1.80
N GLU A 101 13.06 -28.35 -1.39
CA GLU A 101 13.06 -27.58 -0.14
C GLU A 101 12.17 -26.33 -0.25
N SER A 102 11.39 -26.08 0.79
CA SER A 102 10.54 -24.90 0.96
C SER A 102 10.98 -23.99 2.12
N ALA A 103 11.81 -24.50 3.04
CA ALA A 103 12.26 -23.84 4.27
C ALA A 103 11.12 -23.26 5.14
N CYS A 104 9.89 -23.78 4.96
CA CYS A 104 8.65 -23.20 5.48
C CYS A 104 8.49 -21.70 5.16
N ASN A 105 9.09 -21.20 4.07
CA ASN A 105 9.22 -19.78 3.77
C ASN A 105 8.74 -19.47 2.34
N ALA A 106 7.81 -18.53 2.20
CA ALA A 106 7.22 -18.12 0.92
C ALA A 106 8.27 -17.83 -0.17
N LYS A 107 9.30 -17.03 0.13
CA LYS A 107 10.33 -16.63 -0.85
C LYS A 107 11.18 -17.81 -1.32
N VAL A 108 11.53 -18.73 -0.42
CA VAL A 108 12.30 -19.94 -0.75
C VAL A 108 11.44 -20.89 -1.58
N ALA A 109 10.22 -21.18 -1.13
CA ALA A 109 9.29 -22.09 -1.80
C ALA A 109 8.91 -21.62 -3.21
N THR A 110 8.56 -20.34 -3.39
CA THR A 110 8.25 -19.76 -4.72
C THR A 110 9.44 -19.83 -5.66
N ARG A 111 10.67 -19.56 -5.20
CA ARG A 111 11.87 -19.71 -6.03
C ARG A 111 12.08 -21.17 -6.43
N ALA A 112 12.05 -22.07 -5.46
CA ALA A 112 12.35 -23.48 -5.65
C ALA A 112 11.32 -24.17 -6.57
N ILE A 113 10.03 -23.81 -6.49
CA ILE A 113 9.03 -24.35 -7.41
C ILE A 113 9.18 -23.80 -8.84
N ILE A 114 9.52 -22.52 -9.01
CA ILE A 114 9.76 -21.95 -10.36
C ILE A 114 10.98 -22.60 -11.01
N GLU A 115 12.08 -22.80 -10.27
CA GLU A 115 13.28 -23.51 -10.76
C GLU A 115 12.96 -24.99 -11.07
N SER A 116 12.13 -25.65 -10.26
CA SER A 116 11.69 -27.03 -10.50
C SER A 116 10.78 -27.14 -11.74
N LEU A 117 9.73 -26.32 -11.87
CA LEU A 117 8.80 -26.42 -13.00
C LEU A 117 9.40 -25.91 -14.33
N SER A 118 10.37 -24.99 -14.29
CA SER A 118 11.03 -24.48 -15.51
C SER A 118 12.11 -25.41 -16.08
N THR A 119 12.59 -26.39 -15.30
CA THR A 119 13.60 -27.35 -15.76
C THR A 119 12.94 -28.57 -16.42
N PRO A 120 13.50 -29.12 -17.52
CA PRO A 120 13.08 -30.43 -18.01
C PRO A 120 13.53 -31.54 -17.04
N PRO A 121 12.84 -32.70 -16.99
CA PRO A 121 11.58 -33.00 -17.67
C PRO A 121 10.39 -32.24 -17.05
N ALA A 122 9.28 -32.15 -17.77
CA ALA A 122 8.06 -31.50 -17.29
C ALA A 122 7.49 -32.20 -16.05
N LYS A 123 6.78 -31.47 -15.18
CA LYS A 123 6.15 -32.02 -13.97
C LYS A 123 4.65 -31.77 -13.99
N HIS A 124 3.88 -32.77 -13.57
CA HIS A 124 2.44 -32.87 -13.86
C HIS A 124 1.54 -32.52 -12.68
N ILE A 125 2.03 -32.72 -11.44
CA ILE A 125 1.37 -32.37 -10.18
C ILE A 125 2.42 -31.82 -9.20
N VAL A 126 2.03 -30.85 -8.36
CA VAL A 126 2.80 -30.38 -7.21
C VAL A 126 2.11 -30.83 -5.93
N VAL A 127 2.76 -31.69 -5.15
CA VAL A 127 2.35 -32.03 -3.79
C VAL A 127 3.09 -31.08 -2.82
N GLY A 128 2.34 -30.48 -1.89
CA GLY A 128 2.87 -29.51 -0.94
C GLY A 128 2.89 -28.06 -1.47
N PRO A 129 3.68 -27.17 -0.83
CA PRO A 129 4.43 -27.38 0.40
C PRO A 129 3.53 -27.67 1.61
N ALA A 130 4.15 -28.14 2.68
CA ALA A 130 3.52 -28.46 3.96
C ALA A 130 3.02 -27.23 4.75
N CYS A 131 3.71 -26.09 4.62
CA CYS A 131 3.40 -24.86 5.37
C CYS A 131 2.41 -23.95 4.63
N SER A 132 1.47 -23.33 5.36
CA SER A 132 0.43 -22.43 4.84
C SER A 132 0.96 -21.31 3.94
N ASP A 133 1.90 -20.52 4.43
CA ASP A 133 2.40 -19.30 3.79
C ASP A 133 3.19 -19.64 2.52
N ALA A 134 3.97 -20.71 2.61
CA ALA A 134 4.65 -21.32 1.47
C ALA A 134 3.63 -21.87 0.46
N ALA A 135 2.52 -22.47 0.88
CA ALA A 135 1.52 -23.05 -0.02
C ALA A 135 0.76 -21.98 -0.81
N GLN A 136 0.44 -20.86 -0.17
CA GLN A 136 -0.13 -19.66 -0.80
C GLN A 136 0.80 -19.13 -1.89
N ALA A 137 2.06 -18.84 -1.53
CA ALA A 137 3.05 -18.27 -2.44
C ALA A 137 3.53 -19.25 -3.53
N VAL A 138 3.36 -20.56 -3.32
CA VAL A 138 3.55 -21.59 -4.35
C VAL A 138 2.36 -21.64 -5.30
N ASN A 139 1.10 -21.52 -4.82
CA ASN A 139 -0.06 -21.54 -5.72
C ASN A 139 -0.04 -20.35 -6.70
N ASP A 140 0.27 -19.16 -6.20
CA ASP A 140 0.48 -17.94 -7.00
C ASP A 140 1.51 -18.15 -8.15
N ALA A 141 2.44 -19.11 -8.01
CA ALA A 141 3.42 -19.46 -9.06
C ALA A 141 2.98 -20.66 -9.93
N VAL A 142 2.46 -21.72 -9.32
CA VAL A 142 2.11 -23.00 -9.97
C VAL A 142 0.97 -22.84 -10.99
N GLN A 143 0.06 -21.88 -10.77
CA GLN A 143 -1.00 -21.54 -11.73
C GLN A 143 -0.44 -21.21 -13.13
N TYR A 144 0.66 -20.45 -13.24
CA TYR A 144 1.25 -20.06 -14.53
C TYR A 144 1.80 -21.23 -15.36
N PHE A 145 2.07 -22.38 -14.72
CA PHE A 145 2.54 -23.60 -15.39
C PHE A 145 1.39 -24.57 -15.72
N ASN A 146 0.14 -24.23 -15.40
CA ASN A 146 -1.04 -25.10 -15.55
C ASN A 146 -0.93 -26.45 -14.82
N VAL A 147 -0.36 -26.46 -13.61
CA VAL A 147 -0.17 -27.67 -12.81
C VAL A 147 -1.15 -27.68 -11.61
N LEU A 148 -1.66 -28.86 -11.24
CA LEU A 148 -2.51 -29.00 -10.05
C LEU A 148 -1.64 -28.98 -8.77
N GLN A 149 -2.08 -28.23 -7.74
CA GLN A 149 -1.45 -28.26 -6.42
C GLN A 149 -2.31 -29.02 -5.40
N ILE A 150 -1.66 -29.91 -4.64
CA ILE A 150 -2.25 -30.76 -3.62
C ILE A 150 -1.42 -30.61 -2.33
N SER A 151 -1.80 -29.75 -1.38
CA SER A 151 -1.05 -29.68 -0.12
C SER A 151 -1.45 -30.83 0.82
N PRO A 152 -0.48 -31.54 1.45
CA PRO A 152 -0.82 -32.53 2.45
C PRO A 152 -1.29 -31.87 3.76
N THR A 153 -0.63 -30.78 4.20
CA THR A 153 -0.73 -30.26 5.59
C THR A 153 -0.94 -28.74 5.72
N ALA A 154 -1.14 -27.97 4.64
CA ALA A 154 -1.36 -26.52 4.75
C ALA A 154 -2.80 -26.18 5.15
N ARG A 155 -2.99 -25.50 6.29
CA ARG A 155 -4.31 -25.39 6.97
C ARG A 155 -4.88 -23.99 7.15
N SER A 156 -4.14 -22.93 6.79
CA SER A 156 -4.69 -21.56 6.77
C SER A 156 -5.91 -21.48 5.84
N ASP A 157 -6.94 -20.75 6.26
CA ASP A 157 -8.19 -20.64 5.51
C ASP A 157 -8.10 -19.69 4.32
N ALA A 158 -7.03 -18.90 4.21
CA ALA A 158 -6.75 -18.10 3.02
C ALA A 158 -6.68 -18.97 1.75
N LEU A 159 -6.22 -20.23 1.87
CA LEU A 159 -6.16 -21.20 0.78
C LEU A 159 -7.54 -21.70 0.30
N SER A 160 -8.61 -21.42 1.05
CA SER A 160 -9.99 -21.76 0.71
C SER A 160 -10.62 -20.78 -0.31
N ASP A 161 -9.97 -19.64 -0.58
CA ASP A 161 -10.46 -18.65 -1.55
C ASP A 161 -10.27 -19.12 -3.01
N ARG A 162 -11.34 -19.65 -3.60
CA ARG A 162 -11.39 -20.06 -5.01
C ARG A 162 -11.17 -18.91 -6.00
N GLN A 163 -11.34 -17.64 -5.63
CA GLN A 163 -11.07 -16.52 -6.55
C GLN A 163 -9.56 -16.34 -6.77
N ARG A 164 -8.75 -16.48 -5.72
CA ARG A 164 -7.29 -16.44 -5.82
C ARG A 164 -6.66 -17.79 -6.14
N TYR A 165 -7.22 -18.89 -5.63
CA TYR A 165 -6.63 -20.23 -5.70
C TYR A 165 -7.56 -21.26 -6.40
N PRO A 166 -7.98 -21.02 -7.67
CA PRO A 166 -9.04 -21.79 -8.35
C PRO A 166 -8.73 -23.27 -8.59
N TYR A 167 -7.45 -23.66 -8.53
CA TYR A 167 -6.98 -25.05 -8.71
C TYR A 167 -6.10 -25.52 -7.54
N PHE A 168 -6.40 -25.07 -6.32
CA PHE A 168 -5.81 -25.60 -5.09
C PHE A 168 -6.67 -26.71 -4.49
N THR A 169 -6.03 -27.76 -3.97
CA THR A 169 -6.66 -28.79 -3.14
C THR A 169 -5.77 -29.15 -1.96
N ARG A 170 -6.33 -29.75 -0.91
CA ARG A 170 -5.55 -30.28 0.21
C ARG A 170 -6.12 -31.56 0.83
N MET A 171 -5.22 -32.38 1.38
CA MET A 171 -5.59 -33.60 2.10
C MET A 171 -5.98 -33.34 3.56
N THR A 172 -5.67 -32.18 4.12
CA THR A 172 -6.01 -31.85 5.51
C THR A 172 -7.19 -30.87 5.59
N PRO A 173 -8.08 -30.96 6.59
CA PRO A 173 -9.14 -29.97 6.81
C PRO A 173 -8.60 -28.58 7.19
N SER A 174 -9.23 -27.52 6.69
CA SER A 174 -8.99 -26.13 7.11
C SER A 174 -9.21 -25.94 8.62
N PHE A 175 -8.45 -25.03 9.25
CA PHE A 175 -8.64 -24.66 10.67
C PHE A 175 -10.07 -24.22 11.00
N ARG A 176 -10.83 -23.70 10.02
CA ARG A 176 -12.24 -23.32 10.18
C ARG A 176 -13.11 -24.44 10.77
N PHE A 177 -12.82 -25.70 10.44
CA PHE A 177 -13.62 -26.84 10.87
C PHE A 177 -13.43 -27.16 12.36
N ASN A 178 -12.25 -26.90 12.93
CA ASN A 178 -12.01 -27.03 14.37
C ASN A 178 -12.99 -26.16 15.17
N ILE A 179 -13.14 -24.92 14.72
CA ILE A 179 -13.98 -23.90 15.34
C ILE A 179 -15.46 -24.30 15.21
N VAL A 180 -15.88 -24.77 14.03
CA VAL A 180 -17.22 -25.35 13.81
C VAL A 180 -17.50 -26.50 14.78
N ALA A 181 -16.59 -27.47 14.92
CA ALA A 181 -16.79 -28.61 15.81
C ALA A 181 -16.93 -28.19 17.29
N LEU A 182 -16.15 -27.21 17.76
CA LEU A 182 -16.26 -26.67 19.11
C LEU A 182 -17.53 -25.82 19.33
N VAL A 183 -17.98 -25.08 18.31
CA VAL A 183 -19.28 -24.37 18.30
C VAL A 183 -20.46 -25.35 18.31
N GLN A 184 -20.36 -26.50 17.65
CA GLN A 184 -21.40 -27.53 17.72
C GLN A 184 -21.36 -28.29 19.07
N LEU A 185 -20.18 -28.58 19.62
CA LEU A 185 -20.05 -29.21 20.94
C LEU A 185 -20.66 -28.35 22.05
N THR A 186 -20.40 -27.04 22.04
CA THR A 186 -20.94 -26.10 23.03
C THR A 186 -22.47 -25.99 22.97
N LYS A 187 -23.07 -26.12 21.78
CA LYS A 187 -24.53 -26.27 21.62
C LYS A 187 -25.07 -27.59 22.17
N VAL A 188 -24.36 -28.71 21.94
CA VAL A 188 -24.72 -30.02 22.52
C VAL A 188 -24.65 -30.00 24.06
N LEU A 189 -23.68 -29.28 24.62
CA LEU A 189 -23.53 -29.08 26.07
C LEU A 189 -24.44 -27.99 26.65
N ASN A 190 -25.24 -27.31 25.82
CA ASN A 190 -26.12 -26.19 26.18
C ASN A 190 -25.41 -25.06 26.97
N PHE A 191 -24.13 -24.80 26.68
CA PHE A 191 -23.39 -23.68 27.26
C PHE A 191 -23.79 -22.38 26.55
N GLN A 192 -24.37 -21.42 27.29
CA GLN A 192 -24.92 -20.17 26.71
C GLN A 192 -24.07 -18.95 27.08
N ARG A 193 -23.51 -18.90 28.29
CA ARG A 193 -22.61 -17.84 28.76
C ARG A 193 -21.15 -18.19 28.49
N VAL A 194 -20.45 -17.39 27.68
CA VAL A 194 -19.06 -17.66 27.26
C VAL A 194 -18.14 -16.44 27.37
N GLY A 195 -16.89 -16.65 27.81
CA GLY A 195 -15.78 -15.71 27.65
C GLY A 195 -14.90 -16.08 26.45
N ILE A 196 -14.17 -15.10 25.89
CA ILE A 196 -13.32 -15.30 24.71
C ILE A 196 -11.96 -14.63 24.90
N ILE A 197 -10.87 -15.40 24.79
CA ILE A 197 -9.49 -14.91 24.88
C ILE A 197 -8.77 -15.17 23.55
N CYS A 198 -8.09 -14.17 22.99
CA CYS A 198 -7.36 -14.29 21.72
C CYS A 198 -5.98 -13.64 21.75
N GLY A 199 -5.11 -14.02 20.80
CA GLY A 199 -3.77 -13.46 20.62
C GLY A 199 -3.60 -12.74 19.28
N PHE A 200 -2.48 -12.05 19.10
CA PHE A 200 -2.20 -11.21 17.92
C PHE A 200 -1.60 -11.94 16.70
N ARG A 201 -1.38 -13.26 16.78
CA ARG A 201 -0.80 -14.08 15.71
C ARG A 201 -1.88 -14.51 14.69
N GLU A 202 -1.51 -14.80 13.44
CA GLU A 202 -2.47 -15.04 12.33
C GLU A 202 -3.60 -16.01 12.70
N ILE A 203 -3.28 -17.22 13.15
CA ILE A 203 -4.28 -18.25 13.49
C ILE A 203 -5.16 -17.80 14.67
N SER A 204 -4.60 -17.09 15.65
CA SER A 204 -5.36 -16.54 16.79
C SER A 204 -6.37 -15.48 16.37
N LEU A 205 -5.97 -14.56 15.48
CA LEU A 205 -6.85 -13.52 14.94
C LEU A 205 -7.93 -14.10 14.04
N PHE A 206 -7.57 -15.03 13.14
CA PHE A 206 -8.52 -15.76 12.31
C PHE A 206 -9.55 -16.52 13.16
N ALA A 207 -9.10 -17.29 14.14
CA ALA A 207 -9.98 -18.11 14.97
C ALA A 207 -10.95 -17.25 15.78
N TYR A 208 -10.51 -16.10 16.31
CA TYR A 208 -11.38 -15.12 16.94
C TYR A 208 -12.42 -14.54 15.97
N GLN A 209 -12.00 -14.08 14.79
CA GLN A 209 -12.90 -13.47 13.80
C GLN A 209 -13.96 -14.46 13.30
N PHE A 210 -13.56 -15.70 13.01
CA PHE A 210 -14.48 -16.74 12.52
C PHE A 210 -15.41 -17.26 13.63
N LEU A 211 -14.93 -17.42 14.87
CA LEU A 211 -15.79 -17.72 16.02
C LEU A 211 -16.86 -16.64 16.22
N MET A 212 -16.48 -15.36 16.12
CA MET A 212 -17.41 -14.25 16.25
C MET A 212 -18.42 -14.18 15.11
N SER A 213 -18.03 -14.49 13.87
CA SER A 213 -18.99 -14.51 12.75
C SER A 213 -20.01 -15.64 12.88
N LEU A 214 -19.63 -16.82 13.37
CA LEU A 214 -20.56 -17.92 13.67
C LEU A 214 -21.54 -17.54 14.79
N ILE A 215 -21.05 -16.98 15.89
CA ILE A 215 -21.89 -16.54 17.03
C ILE A 215 -22.88 -15.43 16.59
N GLN A 216 -22.43 -14.47 15.78
CA GLN A 216 -23.30 -13.42 15.23
C GLN A 216 -24.34 -13.99 14.26
N MET A 217 -23.98 -14.98 13.44
CA MET A 217 -24.90 -15.64 12.51
C MET A 217 -25.99 -16.41 13.27
N ASP A 218 -25.63 -17.16 14.31
CA ASP A 218 -26.60 -17.83 15.19
C ASP A 218 -27.57 -16.85 15.84
N LEU A 219 -27.07 -15.72 16.35
CA LEU A 219 -27.89 -14.67 16.97
C LEU A 219 -28.83 -13.99 15.97
N GLN A 220 -28.36 -13.69 14.75
CA GLN A 220 -29.19 -13.11 13.69
C GLN A 220 -30.24 -14.10 13.15
N ALA A 221 -29.92 -15.39 13.12
CA ALA A 221 -30.86 -16.45 12.71
C ALA A 221 -31.83 -16.88 13.85
N GLY A 222 -31.60 -16.43 15.09
CA GLY A 222 -32.32 -16.93 16.26
C GLY A 222 -32.03 -18.40 16.59
N ALA A 223 -30.92 -18.95 16.09
CA ALA A 223 -30.61 -20.38 16.14
C ALA A 223 -30.04 -20.84 17.49
N TYR A 224 -29.39 -19.94 18.25
CA TYR A 224 -28.87 -20.23 19.59
C TYR A 224 -28.68 -18.96 20.44
N PRO A 225 -29.06 -18.95 21.73
CA PRO A 225 -29.06 -17.76 22.58
C PRO A 225 -27.67 -17.48 23.21
N TRP A 226 -26.69 -17.13 22.38
CA TRP A 226 -25.34 -16.80 22.84
C TRP A 226 -25.28 -15.55 23.75
N THR A 227 -24.58 -15.66 24.88
CA THR A 227 -24.25 -14.54 25.77
C THR A 227 -22.73 -14.43 25.92
N VAL A 228 -22.09 -13.54 25.17
CA VAL A 228 -20.65 -13.27 25.27
C VAL A 228 -20.40 -12.32 26.44
N LEU A 229 -19.82 -12.84 27.53
CA LEU A 229 -19.58 -12.07 28.75
C LEU A 229 -18.46 -11.05 28.59
N LEU A 230 -17.40 -11.42 27.87
CA LEU A 230 -16.22 -10.60 27.58
C LEU A 230 -15.45 -11.15 26.36
N HIS A 231 -14.68 -10.27 25.72
CA HIS A 231 -13.58 -10.67 24.84
C HIS A 231 -12.31 -9.91 25.25
N LYS A 232 -11.14 -10.58 25.20
CA LYS A 232 -9.84 -9.95 25.54
C LYS A 232 -8.70 -10.47 24.65
N THR A 233 -7.82 -9.54 24.28
CA THR A 233 -6.52 -9.84 23.66
C THR A 233 -5.45 -10.06 24.72
N VAL A 234 -4.60 -11.06 24.56
CA VAL A 234 -3.45 -11.37 25.44
C VAL A 234 -2.16 -11.38 24.61
N SER A 235 -1.13 -10.73 25.17
CA SER A 235 0.24 -10.64 24.61
C SER A 235 1.34 -10.88 25.65
N ASP A 236 1.02 -10.78 26.93
CA ASP A 236 1.97 -10.68 28.04
C ASP A 236 1.28 -11.01 29.39
N GLU A 237 2.07 -11.10 30.47
CA GLU A 237 1.57 -11.46 31.81
C GLU A 237 0.55 -10.44 32.36
N ALA A 238 0.68 -9.15 31.99
CA ALA A 238 -0.20 -8.09 32.48
C ALA A 238 -1.58 -8.14 31.81
N SER A 239 -1.63 -8.30 30.48
CA SER A 239 -2.86 -8.50 29.71
C SER A 239 -3.54 -9.83 30.07
N ALA A 240 -2.78 -10.91 30.27
CA ALA A 240 -3.32 -12.17 30.80
C ALA A 240 -3.93 -11.98 32.20
N GLY A 241 -3.22 -11.30 33.11
CA GLY A 241 -3.68 -11.04 34.47
C GLY A 241 -4.96 -10.20 34.53
N ALA A 242 -5.05 -9.16 33.70
CA ALA A 242 -6.25 -8.31 33.60
C ALA A 242 -7.43 -9.04 32.93
N ALA A 243 -7.17 -9.89 31.93
CA ALA A 243 -8.21 -10.69 31.29
C ALA A 243 -8.83 -11.72 32.27
N LEU A 244 -7.98 -12.42 33.03
CA LEU A 244 -8.44 -13.37 34.05
C LEU A 244 -9.18 -12.68 35.20
N GLN A 245 -8.78 -11.47 35.60
CA GLN A 245 -9.52 -10.71 36.59
C GLN A 245 -10.95 -10.38 36.10
N GLU A 246 -11.10 -9.85 34.88
CA GLU A 246 -12.45 -9.55 34.35
C GLU A 246 -13.28 -10.82 34.09
N MET A 247 -12.64 -11.97 33.84
CA MET A 247 -13.31 -13.27 33.83
C MET A 247 -13.86 -13.69 35.21
N GLN A 248 -13.15 -13.37 36.29
CA GLN A 248 -13.65 -13.59 37.66
C GLN A 248 -14.78 -12.60 38.00
N ASP A 249 -14.60 -11.31 37.69
CA ASP A 249 -15.57 -10.24 37.97
C ASP A 249 -16.92 -10.47 37.25
N ARG A 250 -16.91 -11.11 36.07
CA ARG A 250 -18.11 -11.43 35.25
C ARG A 250 -18.61 -12.87 35.39
N ASP A 251 -17.98 -13.68 36.25
CA ASP A 251 -18.24 -15.11 36.44
C ASP A 251 -18.24 -15.92 35.13
N ALA A 252 -17.20 -15.76 34.32
CA ALA A 252 -17.03 -16.43 33.04
C ALA A 252 -16.43 -17.84 33.23
N LYS A 253 -17.30 -18.84 33.39
CA LYS A 253 -16.90 -20.25 33.59
C LYS A 253 -16.43 -20.96 32.32
N ILE A 254 -17.17 -20.80 31.21
CA ILE A 254 -16.87 -21.46 29.92
C ILE A 254 -16.12 -20.48 29.01
N ASN A 255 -14.93 -20.84 28.55
CA ASN A 255 -14.03 -19.88 27.88
C ASN A 255 -13.39 -20.44 26.60
N PHE A 256 -13.63 -19.77 25.48
CA PHE A 256 -12.92 -20.03 24.23
C PHE A 256 -11.52 -19.40 24.25
N MET A 257 -10.49 -20.19 23.91
CA MET A 257 -9.09 -19.77 23.88
C MET A 257 -8.52 -19.89 22.46
N ALA A 258 -8.19 -18.75 21.86
CA ALA A 258 -7.56 -18.62 20.55
C ALA A 258 -6.08 -18.20 20.72
N LEU A 259 -5.28 -19.05 21.39
CA LEU A 259 -3.86 -18.81 21.70
C LEU A 259 -2.95 -19.92 21.16
N TYR A 260 -1.70 -19.56 20.91
CA TYR A 260 -0.61 -20.52 20.69
C TYR A 260 -0.11 -21.06 22.03
N GLU A 261 0.66 -22.15 22.00
CA GLU A 261 1.13 -22.88 23.18
C GLU A 261 1.84 -21.99 24.21
N ASP A 262 2.66 -21.05 23.76
CA ASP A 262 3.48 -20.19 24.61
C ASP A 262 2.68 -19.08 25.32
N ASP A 263 1.82 -18.38 24.60
CA ASP A 263 0.92 -17.37 25.18
C ASP A 263 -0.20 -18.02 26.03
N GLY A 264 -0.62 -19.23 25.63
CA GLY A 264 -1.63 -20.03 26.33
C GLY A 264 -1.11 -20.66 27.63
N ALA A 265 0.11 -21.18 27.67
CA ALA A 265 0.74 -21.68 28.90
C ALA A 265 0.93 -20.56 29.93
N MET A 266 1.32 -19.36 29.48
CA MET A 266 1.36 -18.15 30.31
C MET A 266 -0.02 -17.83 30.91
N LEU A 267 -1.09 -17.82 30.11
CA LEU A 267 -2.47 -17.60 30.59
C LEU A 267 -2.89 -18.67 31.62
N LEU A 268 -2.66 -19.94 31.32
CA LEU A 268 -3.00 -21.06 32.21
C LEU A 268 -2.22 -21.01 33.54
N CYS A 269 -0.94 -20.65 33.51
CA CYS A 269 -0.15 -20.41 34.72
C CYS A 269 -0.74 -19.28 35.59
N GLN A 270 -1.20 -18.19 34.96
CA GLN A 270 -1.88 -17.10 35.66
C GLN A 270 -3.29 -17.48 36.16
N ALA A 271 -3.98 -18.39 35.49
CA ALA A 271 -5.28 -18.94 35.90
C ALA A 271 -5.14 -19.86 37.12
N TYR A 272 -4.15 -20.76 37.12
CA TYR A 272 -3.82 -21.62 38.26
C TYR A 272 -3.52 -20.80 39.53
N ARG A 273 -2.69 -19.75 39.40
CA ARG A 273 -2.38 -18.80 40.48
C ARG A 273 -3.61 -18.07 41.05
N ARG A 274 -4.74 -18.06 40.33
CA ARG A 274 -6.03 -17.48 40.72
C ARG A 274 -7.09 -18.55 41.09
N ASN A 275 -6.68 -19.82 41.20
CA ASN A 275 -7.56 -20.98 41.42
C ASN A 275 -8.67 -21.14 40.34
N MET A 276 -8.43 -20.66 39.12
CA MET A 276 -9.36 -20.77 37.99
C MET A 276 -9.12 -22.08 37.24
N VAL A 277 -9.59 -23.18 37.84
CA VAL A 277 -9.35 -24.55 37.39
C VAL A 277 -10.65 -25.35 37.24
N ALA A 278 -10.60 -26.47 36.53
CA ALA A 278 -11.73 -27.38 36.40
C ALA A 278 -12.05 -28.09 37.75
N PRO A 279 -13.33 -28.38 38.06
CA PRO A 279 -14.50 -28.33 37.17
C PRO A 279 -15.17 -26.97 37.02
N GLU A 280 -14.79 -25.94 37.80
CA GLU A 280 -15.48 -24.64 37.77
C GLU A 280 -15.21 -23.84 36.49
N TYR A 281 -13.98 -23.90 35.97
CA TYR A 281 -13.58 -23.19 34.76
C TYR A 281 -13.20 -24.19 33.66
N VAL A 282 -13.76 -24.02 32.47
CA VAL A 282 -13.53 -24.87 31.29
C VAL A 282 -12.93 -24.05 30.16
N TRP A 283 -11.86 -24.59 29.57
CA TRP A 283 -11.16 -24.02 28.43
C TRP A 283 -11.49 -24.78 27.14
N LEU A 284 -11.80 -24.05 26.07
CA LEU A 284 -12.15 -24.57 24.75
C LEU A 284 -11.15 -24.02 23.72
N LEU A 285 -10.20 -24.84 23.30
CA LEU A 285 -9.05 -24.43 22.50
C LEU A 285 -9.41 -24.37 21.00
N VAL A 286 -9.73 -23.17 20.49
CA VAL A 286 -10.19 -22.97 19.11
C VAL A 286 -9.07 -22.84 18.08
N SER A 287 -7.83 -22.69 18.54
CA SER A 287 -6.62 -22.64 17.69
C SER A 287 -6.14 -24.03 17.22
N GLY A 288 -6.71 -25.13 17.71
CA GLY A 288 -6.35 -26.50 17.36
C GLY A 288 -6.15 -27.40 18.59
N TRP A 289 -5.13 -28.25 18.57
CA TRP A 289 -4.54 -28.82 19.78
C TRP A 289 -3.10 -28.35 19.98
N TRP A 290 -2.64 -28.42 21.22
CA TRP A 290 -1.23 -28.27 21.58
C TRP A 290 -0.56 -29.63 21.73
N TYR A 291 0.75 -29.69 21.48
CA TYR A 291 1.56 -30.90 21.57
C TYR A 291 1.50 -31.50 23.00
N SER A 292 1.47 -32.83 23.12
CA SER A 292 1.28 -33.51 24.42
C SER A 292 2.32 -33.10 25.48
N GLY A 293 3.54 -32.80 25.07
CA GLY A 293 4.63 -32.32 25.92
C GLY A 293 4.70 -30.80 26.16
N PHE A 294 3.71 -29.99 25.74
CA PHE A 294 3.79 -28.52 25.94
C PHE A 294 4.01 -28.14 27.41
N MET A 295 3.40 -28.90 28.34
CA MET A 295 3.52 -28.71 29.78
C MET A 295 4.95 -28.91 30.29
N SER A 296 5.71 -29.86 29.74
CA SER A 296 7.09 -30.12 30.15
C SER A 296 8.12 -29.27 29.40
N PHE A 297 7.77 -28.75 28.22
CA PHE A 297 8.62 -27.85 27.44
C PHE A 297 8.54 -26.39 27.88
N LEU A 298 7.35 -25.91 28.28
CA LEU A 298 7.11 -24.49 28.60
C LEU A 298 7.12 -24.18 30.11
N ALA A 299 7.03 -25.19 30.99
CA ALA A 299 7.14 -25.00 32.43
C ALA A 299 8.51 -24.46 32.86
N GLY A 300 8.51 -23.51 33.81
CA GLY A 300 9.72 -22.85 34.28
C GLY A 300 10.40 -21.92 33.26
N SER A 301 9.75 -21.63 32.14
CA SER A 301 10.24 -20.64 31.16
C SER A 301 9.98 -19.21 31.63
N GLU A 302 10.65 -18.22 31.01
CA GLU A 302 10.48 -16.80 31.33
C GLU A 302 9.03 -16.31 31.09
N LYS A 303 8.34 -16.82 30.06
CA LYS A 303 6.90 -16.57 29.83
C LYS A 303 5.99 -17.33 30.83
N CYS A 304 6.40 -18.51 31.30
CA CYS A 304 5.56 -19.40 32.08
C CYS A 304 6.31 -19.96 33.32
N PRO A 305 6.36 -19.20 34.43
CA PRO A 305 7.08 -19.57 35.65
C PRO A 305 6.42 -20.67 36.50
N CYS A 306 5.33 -21.30 36.03
CA CYS A 306 4.71 -22.44 36.70
C CYS A 306 5.42 -23.76 36.36
N THR A 307 5.36 -24.73 37.28
CA THR A 307 5.82 -26.10 37.05
C THR A 307 4.86 -26.87 36.13
N ALA A 308 5.34 -27.99 35.56
CA ALA A 308 4.55 -28.79 34.64
C ALA A 308 3.31 -29.43 35.29
N GLN A 309 3.37 -29.74 36.59
CA GLN A 309 2.25 -30.22 37.38
C GLN A 309 1.18 -29.12 37.59
N GLU A 310 1.60 -27.88 37.83
CA GLU A 310 0.67 -26.74 37.98
C GLU A 310 -0.02 -26.44 36.64
N LEU A 311 0.71 -26.49 35.51
CA LEU A 311 0.13 -26.42 34.17
C LEU A 311 -0.83 -27.58 33.88
N GLN A 312 -0.54 -28.80 34.34
CA GLN A 312 -1.43 -29.96 34.19
C GLN A 312 -2.76 -29.75 34.91
N VAL A 313 -2.75 -29.16 36.11
CA VAL A 313 -3.97 -28.80 36.85
C VAL A 313 -4.71 -27.65 36.16
N ALA A 314 -3.99 -26.65 35.64
CA ALA A 314 -4.57 -25.52 34.91
C ALA A 314 -5.29 -25.93 33.62
N ALA A 315 -4.70 -26.87 32.88
CA ALA A 315 -5.22 -27.38 31.62
C ALA A 315 -6.24 -28.53 31.79
N HIS A 316 -6.50 -28.97 33.01
CA HIS A 316 -7.37 -30.13 33.25
C HIS A 316 -8.77 -29.90 32.67
N ALA A 317 -9.33 -30.94 32.05
CA ALA A 317 -10.61 -30.93 31.35
C ALA A 317 -10.74 -29.96 30.16
N MET A 318 -9.69 -29.24 29.77
CA MET A 318 -9.66 -28.45 28.52
C MET A 318 -10.01 -29.35 27.33
N ILE A 319 -10.78 -28.83 26.37
CA ILE A 319 -11.14 -29.53 25.13
C ILE A 319 -10.62 -28.77 23.92
N GLY A 320 -10.01 -29.48 22.97
CA GLY A 320 -9.57 -28.94 21.68
C GLY A 320 -9.98 -29.87 20.53
N ALA A 321 -9.96 -29.36 19.31
CA ALA A 321 -10.32 -30.10 18.11
C ALA A 321 -9.31 -29.82 16.99
N ASP A 322 -8.89 -30.86 16.27
CA ASP A 322 -7.99 -30.70 15.14
C ASP A 322 -8.12 -31.83 14.10
N ALA A 323 -7.37 -31.74 13.00
CA ALA A 323 -7.38 -32.71 11.91
C ALA A 323 -6.93 -34.10 12.39
N ALA A 324 -7.76 -35.12 12.17
CA ALA A 324 -7.53 -36.46 12.72
C ALA A 324 -6.18 -37.06 12.31
N GLY A 325 -5.59 -37.88 13.19
CA GLY A 325 -4.37 -38.62 12.90
C GLY A 325 -4.59 -39.81 11.97
N THR A 326 -3.56 -40.65 11.85
CA THR A 326 -3.63 -41.91 11.10
C THR A 326 -4.44 -42.98 11.84
N MET A 327 -5.20 -43.77 11.08
CA MET A 327 -6.00 -44.88 11.59
C MET A 327 -5.14 -46.15 11.69
N ASP A 328 -4.97 -46.69 12.90
CA ASP A 328 -4.27 -47.95 13.15
C ASP A 328 -5.27 -49.11 13.27
N THR A 329 -6.02 -49.39 12.19
CA THR A 329 -7.09 -50.41 12.16
C THR A 329 -6.74 -51.59 11.25
N SER A 330 -7.57 -52.65 11.31
CA SER A 330 -7.50 -53.78 10.38
C SER A 330 -8.14 -53.52 9.00
N ASP A 331 -8.68 -52.32 8.78
CA ASP A 331 -9.28 -51.93 7.51
C ASP A 331 -8.25 -51.80 6.40
N LEU A 332 -8.71 -51.74 5.15
CA LEU A 332 -7.86 -51.60 3.97
C LEU A 332 -7.87 -50.16 3.46
N HIS A 333 -6.70 -49.67 3.07
CA HIS A 333 -6.56 -48.43 2.31
C HIS A 333 -7.26 -48.59 0.95
N GLY A 334 -8.19 -47.68 0.65
CA GLY A 334 -9.12 -47.81 -0.47
C GLY A 334 -8.48 -47.78 -1.87
N LEU A 335 -7.22 -47.33 -1.98
CA LEU A 335 -6.44 -47.34 -3.22
C LEU A 335 -5.36 -48.43 -3.24
N SER A 336 -4.56 -48.56 -2.18
CA SER A 336 -3.41 -49.48 -2.16
C SER A 336 -3.76 -50.92 -1.76
N GLY A 337 -4.96 -51.15 -1.20
CA GLY A 337 -5.40 -52.46 -0.70
C GLY A 337 -4.64 -52.96 0.53
N GLN A 338 -3.69 -52.19 1.06
CA GLN A 338 -2.89 -52.53 2.23
C GLN A 338 -3.67 -52.28 3.53
N GLN A 339 -3.40 -53.07 4.57
CA GLN A 339 -3.98 -52.84 5.90
C GLN A 339 -3.43 -51.55 6.51
N LEU A 340 -4.30 -50.70 7.08
CA LEU A 340 -3.91 -49.41 7.66
C LEU A 340 -2.87 -49.58 8.78
N SER A 341 -3.14 -50.51 9.71
CA SER A 341 -2.20 -50.93 10.75
C SER A 341 -0.92 -51.60 10.23
N GLY A 342 -0.90 -52.08 8.98
CA GLY A 342 0.33 -52.50 8.29
C GLY A 342 1.20 -51.30 7.94
N ILE A 343 0.62 -50.31 7.27
CA ILE A 343 1.29 -49.07 6.84
C ILE A 343 1.85 -48.29 8.05
N VAL A 344 1.05 -48.13 9.12
CA VAL A 344 1.47 -47.48 10.37
C VAL A 344 2.68 -48.19 10.99
N ARG A 345 2.65 -49.53 11.05
CA ARG A 345 3.72 -50.35 11.64
C ARG A 345 5.02 -50.31 10.84
N GLU A 346 4.92 -50.33 9.51
CA GLU A 346 6.06 -50.24 8.60
C GLU A 346 6.75 -48.86 8.69
N TYR A 347 5.96 -47.78 8.66
CA TYR A 347 6.45 -46.42 8.90
C TYR A 347 7.13 -46.29 10.26
N LEU A 348 6.51 -46.78 11.34
CA LEU A 348 7.11 -46.72 12.68
C LEU A 348 8.40 -47.53 12.79
N ALA A 349 8.55 -48.62 12.05
CA ALA A 349 9.78 -49.40 12.01
C ALA A 349 10.91 -48.67 11.27
N GLU A 350 10.63 -48.04 10.12
CA GLU A 350 11.64 -47.29 9.36
C GLU A 350 12.00 -45.96 10.07
N CYS A 351 11.01 -45.18 10.52
CA CYS A 351 11.24 -43.89 11.16
C CYS A 351 11.96 -43.99 12.52
N ARG A 352 11.73 -45.08 13.29
CA ARG A 352 12.46 -45.33 14.55
C ARG A 352 13.85 -45.93 14.35
N SER A 353 14.27 -46.21 13.12
CA SER A 353 15.66 -46.58 12.83
C SER A 353 16.59 -45.37 13.02
N SER A 354 17.83 -45.61 13.44
CA SER A 354 18.80 -44.56 13.80
C SER A 354 19.17 -43.61 12.66
N ASP A 355 18.88 -43.97 11.41
CA ASP A 355 19.47 -43.37 10.23
C ASP A 355 18.72 -42.14 9.70
N PHE A 356 17.46 -41.93 10.11
CA PHE A 356 16.63 -40.80 9.67
C PHE A 356 16.48 -39.70 10.73
N ALA A 357 16.17 -40.07 11.99
CA ALA A 357 15.71 -39.12 13.01
C ALA A 357 16.80 -38.18 13.56
N ASN A 358 18.09 -38.52 13.41
CA ASN A 358 19.25 -37.74 13.88
C ASN A 358 19.16 -37.22 15.33
N GLY A 359 18.40 -37.91 16.19
CA GLY A 359 18.23 -37.57 17.61
C GLY A 359 17.38 -36.33 17.93
N LEU A 360 16.70 -35.72 16.95
CA LEU A 360 16.14 -34.36 17.08
C LEU A 360 14.61 -34.25 17.07
N GLY A 361 13.86 -35.34 16.89
CA GLY A 361 12.40 -35.32 17.02
C GLY A 361 11.74 -36.71 17.01
N PRO A 362 10.53 -36.84 17.59
CA PRO A 362 9.73 -38.07 17.52
C PRO A 362 9.01 -38.20 16.16
N CYS A 363 8.74 -39.43 15.73
CA CYS A 363 8.01 -39.73 14.50
C CYS A 363 6.56 -39.21 14.54
N SER A 364 6.24 -38.20 13.73
CA SER A 364 4.91 -37.58 13.67
C SER A 364 3.94 -38.33 12.75
N LEU A 365 3.25 -39.33 13.32
CA LEU A 365 2.21 -40.10 12.63
C LEU A 365 1.05 -39.23 12.11
N GLU A 366 0.72 -38.12 12.79
CA GLU A 366 -0.43 -37.27 12.45
C GLU A 366 -0.24 -36.61 11.07
N MET A 367 0.91 -35.98 10.84
CA MET A 367 1.19 -35.26 9.60
C MET A 367 1.71 -36.17 8.47
N ALA A 368 2.45 -37.23 8.82
CA ALA A 368 2.98 -38.18 7.83
C ALA A 368 1.87 -38.94 7.07
N GLY A 369 0.72 -39.20 7.71
CA GLY A 369 -0.43 -39.81 7.07
C GLY A 369 -1.01 -38.99 5.92
N TYR A 370 -1.16 -37.68 6.11
CA TYR A 370 -1.63 -36.78 5.06
C TYR A 370 -0.67 -36.70 3.86
N VAL A 371 0.63 -36.97 4.07
CA VAL A 371 1.61 -37.09 2.98
C VAL A 371 1.42 -38.39 2.20
N TYR A 372 1.24 -39.53 2.88
CA TYR A 372 0.91 -40.82 2.24
C TYR A 372 -0.37 -40.69 1.38
N ASP A 373 -1.44 -40.13 1.96
CA ASP A 373 -2.72 -39.95 1.27
C ASP A 373 -2.61 -38.98 0.08
N ALA A 374 -1.81 -37.91 0.17
CA ALA A 374 -1.62 -36.96 -0.92
C ALA A 374 -0.89 -37.58 -2.12
N VAL A 375 0.09 -38.45 -1.87
CA VAL A 375 0.86 -39.15 -2.92
C VAL A 375 -0.02 -40.16 -3.64
N TRP A 376 -0.83 -40.92 -2.89
CA TRP A 376 -1.83 -41.82 -3.47
C TRP A 376 -2.93 -41.09 -4.24
N HIS A 377 -3.38 -39.93 -3.75
CA HIS A 377 -4.33 -39.07 -4.48
C HIS A 377 -3.74 -38.57 -5.81
N ALA A 378 -2.49 -38.09 -5.81
CA ALA A 378 -1.79 -37.66 -7.01
C ALA A 378 -1.61 -38.80 -8.02
N ALA A 379 -1.28 -40.01 -7.55
CA ALA A 379 -1.14 -41.20 -8.40
C ALA A 379 -2.48 -41.64 -9.00
N ALA A 380 -3.54 -41.70 -8.19
CA ALA A 380 -4.89 -42.04 -8.65
C ALA A 380 -5.45 -41.01 -9.64
N LEU A 381 -5.12 -39.72 -9.50
CA LEU A 381 -5.51 -38.68 -10.45
C LEU A 381 -4.83 -38.85 -11.81
N LEU A 382 -3.54 -39.18 -11.81
CA LEU A 382 -2.81 -39.46 -13.04
C LEU A 382 -3.33 -40.75 -13.70
N ASP A 383 -3.60 -41.81 -12.93
CA ASP A 383 -4.16 -43.06 -13.43
C ASP A 383 -5.55 -42.87 -14.07
N ALA A 384 -6.48 -42.24 -13.34
CA ALA A 384 -7.83 -41.97 -13.83
C ALA A 384 -7.84 -41.04 -15.06
N PHE A 385 -6.86 -40.14 -15.18
CA PHE A 385 -6.68 -39.30 -16.37
C PHE A 385 -6.14 -40.10 -17.56
N LEU A 386 -5.07 -40.89 -17.36
CA LEU A 386 -4.35 -41.63 -18.40
C LEU A 386 -5.11 -42.85 -18.92
N ALA A 387 -6.08 -43.39 -18.17
CA ALA A 387 -6.90 -44.54 -18.57
C ALA A 387 -7.55 -44.44 -19.97
N ASN A 388 -7.71 -43.22 -20.51
CA ASN A 388 -8.19 -42.98 -21.89
C ASN A 388 -7.41 -41.86 -22.62
N ARG A 389 -6.19 -41.49 -22.18
CA ARG A 389 -5.45 -40.30 -22.64
C ARG A 389 -3.93 -40.51 -22.68
N SER A 390 -3.21 -39.62 -23.36
CA SER A 390 -1.75 -39.62 -23.38
C SER A 390 -1.15 -38.72 -22.29
N ALA A 391 0.00 -39.13 -21.73
CA ALA A 391 0.80 -38.28 -20.85
C ALA A 391 1.24 -36.95 -21.51
N VAL A 392 1.31 -36.93 -22.85
CA VAL A 392 1.65 -35.74 -23.66
C VAL A 392 0.58 -34.63 -23.57
N GLU A 393 -0.64 -34.92 -23.09
CA GLU A 393 -1.68 -33.90 -22.88
C GLU A 393 -1.46 -33.03 -21.63
N LEU A 394 -0.66 -33.51 -20.67
CA LEU A 394 -0.46 -32.91 -19.35
C LEU A 394 0.29 -31.57 -19.42
N GLY A 395 0.01 -30.67 -18.47
CA GLY A 395 0.62 -29.33 -18.42
C GLY A 395 -0.11 -28.25 -19.22
N THR A 396 -1.36 -28.51 -19.64
CA THR A 396 -2.25 -27.54 -20.27
C THR A 396 -3.37 -27.11 -19.32
N ALA A 397 -3.88 -25.87 -19.45
CA ALA A 397 -4.98 -25.35 -18.62
C ALA A 397 -6.22 -26.27 -18.61
N ALA A 398 -6.51 -26.90 -19.76
CA ALA A 398 -7.60 -27.87 -19.88
C ALA A 398 -7.35 -29.15 -19.05
N THR A 399 -6.10 -29.63 -18.97
CA THR A 399 -5.75 -30.77 -18.10
C THR A 399 -5.68 -30.40 -16.63
N GLN A 400 -5.22 -29.19 -16.28
CA GLN A 400 -5.26 -28.68 -14.90
C GLN A 400 -6.70 -28.68 -14.36
N ALA A 401 -7.64 -28.11 -15.14
CA ALA A 401 -9.06 -28.09 -14.79
C ALA A 401 -9.67 -29.50 -14.74
N ALA A 402 -9.28 -30.40 -15.66
CA ALA A 402 -9.75 -31.79 -15.65
C ALA A 402 -9.27 -32.56 -14.41
N LEU A 403 -7.99 -32.44 -14.03
CA LEU A 403 -7.43 -33.07 -12.83
C LEU A 403 -8.06 -32.51 -11.54
N TYR A 404 -8.31 -31.20 -11.48
CA TYR A 404 -9.05 -30.59 -10.38
C TYR A 404 -10.49 -31.12 -10.29
N GLU A 405 -11.23 -31.15 -11.40
CA GLU A 405 -12.58 -31.70 -11.48
C GLU A 405 -12.65 -33.22 -11.22
N MET A 406 -11.55 -33.96 -11.43
CA MET A 406 -11.45 -35.37 -11.02
C MET A 406 -11.20 -35.50 -9.51
N SER A 407 -10.35 -34.64 -8.93
CA SER A 407 -10.08 -34.60 -7.49
C SER A 407 -11.36 -34.34 -6.69
N LEU A 408 -12.17 -33.35 -7.09
CA LEU A 408 -13.48 -33.05 -6.49
C LEU A 408 -14.55 -34.16 -6.62
N LYS A 409 -14.22 -35.31 -7.22
CA LYS A 409 -15.11 -36.48 -7.41
C LYS A 409 -14.54 -37.77 -6.79
N MET A 410 -13.33 -37.74 -6.21
CA MET A 410 -12.78 -38.89 -5.51
C MET A 410 -13.39 -39.06 -4.13
N ASP A 411 -13.61 -40.32 -3.74
CA ASP A 411 -14.22 -40.73 -2.47
C ASP A 411 -13.69 -42.11 -2.10
N TYR A 412 -12.75 -42.19 -1.15
CA TYR A 412 -12.11 -43.44 -0.72
C TYR A 412 -11.63 -43.38 0.74
N THR A 413 -11.34 -44.53 1.34
CA THR A 413 -10.73 -44.61 2.67
C THR A 413 -9.22 -44.40 2.57
N GLY A 414 -8.73 -43.23 2.99
CA GLY A 414 -7.31 -42.93 3.19
C GLY A 414 -6.78 -43.46 4.53
N LEU A 415 -5.46 -43.36 4.74
CA LEU A 415 -4.81 -43.68 6.01
C LEU A 415 -5.22 -42.74 7.14
N THR A 416 -5.63 -41.51 6.81
CA THR A 416 -6.21 -40.51 7.73
C THR A 416 -7.76 -40.51 7.68
N GLY A 417 -8.39 -41.63 7.33
CA GLY A 417 -9.83 -41.75 7.15
C GLY A 417 -10.32 -41.34 5.76
N ARG A 418 -11.63 -41.08 5.60
CA ARG A 418 -12.24 -40.80 4.29
C ARG A 418 -11.59 -39.60 3.59
N VAL A 419 -11.20 -39.75 2.33
CA VAL A 419 -10.65 -38.70 1.45
C VAL A 419 -11.69 -38.35 0.40
N ARG A 420 -12.17 -37.10 0.47
CA ARG A 420 -13.17 -36.51 -0.42
C ARG A 420 -13.11 -34.99 -0.31
N GLN A 421 -13.15 -34.24 -1.40
CA GLN A 421 -13.09 -32.78 -1.39
C GLN A 421 -14.46 -32.10 -1.55
N PHE A 422 -14.63 -30.91 -0.96
CA PHE A 422 -15.82 -30.07 -1.17
C PHE A 422 -15.85 -29.48 -2.58
N ASN A 423 -16.96 -29.72 -3.29
CA ASN A 423 -17.14 -29.31 -4.68
C ASN A 423 -17.73 -27.90 -4.81
N ALA A 424 -18.86 -27.63 -4.15
CA ALA A 424 -19.49 -26.29 -4.13
C ALA A 424 -20.46 -25.99 -2.97
N ILE A 425 -20.94 -27.01 -2.25
CA ILE A 425 -21.92 -26.85 -1.17
C ILE A 425 -21.35 -27.51 0.09
N ASP A 426 -20.72 -26.71 0.95
CA ASP A 426 -20.56 -27.02 2.36
C ASP A 426 -21.73 -26.37 3.11
N PRO A 427 -22.68 -27.14 3.69
CA PRO A 427 -23.84 -26.59 4.39
C PRO A 427 -23.50 -26.00 5.77
N VAL A 428 -22.25 -26.14 6.26
CA VAL A 428 -21.85 -25.79 7.63
C VAL A 428 -20.98 -24.52 7.69
N THR A 429 -20.60 -23.94 6.54
CA THR A 429 -19.69 -22.78 6.49
C THR A 429 -20.10 -21.74 5.46
N TYR A 430 -19.90 -20.47 5.79
CA TYR A 430 -20.01 -19.35 4.86
C TYR A 430 -18.73 -18.51 4.89
N PRO A 431 -18.02 -18.30 3.76
CA PRO A 431 -18.31 -18.86 2.43
C PRO A 431 -18.10 -20.40 2.36
N PRO A 432 -18.73 -21.09 1.38
CA PRO A 432 -18.47 -22.49 1.11
C PRO A 432 -16.99 -22.73 0.74
N SER A 433 -16.45 -23.88 1.12
CA SER A 433 -15.12 -24.27 0.64
C SER A 433 -15.17 -24.96 -0.73
N HIS A 434 -14.06 -24.86 -1.45
CA HIS A 434 -13.78 -25.60 -2.66
C HIS A 434 -12.37 -26.19 -2.56
N GLY A 435 -12.22 -27.50 -2.77
CA GLY A 435 -10.90 -28.16 -2.76
C GLY A 435 -10.34 -28.54 -1.38
N ASP A 436 -10.93 -28.08 -0.28
CA ASP A 436 -10.67 -28.66 1.05
C ASP A 436 -11.24 -30.08 1.13
N ARG A 437 -10.61 -30.93 1.95
CA ARG A 437 -11.17 -32.22 2.33
C ARG A 437 -12.32 -32.09 3.32
N GLU A 438 -13.33 -32.94 3.14
CA GLU A 438 -14.42 -33.16 4.09
C GLU A 438 -13.87 -33.58 5.46
N GLY A 439 -14.27 -32.83 6.50
CA GLY A 439 -13.65 -32.95 7.82
C GLY A 439 -13.84 -34.33 8.45
N TYR A 440 -12.74 -35.02 8.70
CA TYR A 440 -12.63 -36.00 9.78
C TYR A 440 -11.73 -35.38 10.84
N LEU A 441 -12.33 -34.85 11.91
CA LEU A 441 -11.63 -34.22 13.01
C LEU A 441 -11.60 -35.14 14.22
N THR A 442 -10.56 -35.02 15.04
CA THR A 442 -10.50 -35.64 16.36
C THR A 442 -10.61 -34.55 17.42
N MET A 443 -11.53 -34.72 18.37
CA MET A 443 -11.60 -33.89 19.57
C MET A 443 -10.83 -34.59 20.70
N ARG A 444 -10.06 -33.82 21.45
CA ARG A 444 -9.21 -34.30 22.54
C ARG A 444 -9.49 -33.53 23.82
N GLN A 445 -9.50 -34.24 24.95
CA GLN A 445 -9.64 -33.64 26.29
C GLN A 445 -8.37 -33.86 27.11
N TRP A 446 -7.92 -32.83 27.83
CA TRP A 446 -6.73 -32.89 28.68
C TRP A 446 -7.04 -33.49 30.06
N THR A 447 -6.90 -34.81 30.17
CA THR A 447 -7.15 -35.58 31.40
C THR A 447 -5.97 -36.45 31.85
N GLY A 448 -4.88 -36.50 31.08
CA GLY A 448 -3.74 -37.40 31.28
C GLY A 448 -2.58 -36.80 32.08
N PRO A 449 -1.49 -37.57 32.31
CA PRO A 449 -0.26 -37.10 32.95
C PRO A 449 0.52 -36.09 32.08
N VAL A 450 1.40 -35.29 32.69
CA VAL A 450 2.26 -34.25 32.04
C VAL A 450 2.87 -34.64 30.68
N ASN A 451 3.27 -35.90 30.50
CA ASN A 451 3.96 -36.38 29.29
C ASN A 451 3.03 -37.01 28.23
N ASP A 452 1.77 -37.23 28.58
CA ASP A 452 0.74 -37.88 27.75
C ASP A 452 -0.64 -37.31 28.12
N ALA A 453 -0.75 -35.99 27.97
CA ALA A 453 -1.73 -35.20 28.72
C ALA A 453 -3.17 -35.29 28.19
N HIS A 454 -3.42 -35.89 27.02
CA HIS A 454 -4.71 -35.85 26.33
C HIS A 454 -5.29 -37.23 26.01
N ARG A 455 -6.62 -37.31 26.00
CA ARG A 455 -7.45 -38.47 25.64
C ARG A 455 -8.29 -38.12 24.41
N THR A 456 -8.40 -39.02 23.43
CA THR A 456 -9.40 -38.87 22.37
C THR A 456 -10.80 -38.93 22.96
N LEU A 457 -11.62 -37.92 22.66
CA LEU A 457 -12.97 -37.78 23.20
C LEU A 457 -14.02 -38.33 22.21
N CYS A 458 -13.96 -37.82 20.98
CA CYS A 458 -14.82 -38.20 19.87
C CYS A 458 -14.18 -37.82 18.54
N PHE A 459 -14.66 -38.41 17.45
CA PHE A 459 -14.43 -37.89 16.11
C PHE A 459 -15.63 -37.06 15.65
N TRP A 460 -15.39 -36.02 14.87
CA TRP A 460 -16.45 -35.21 14.24
C TRP A 460 -16.34 -35.28 12.72
N THR A 461 -17.43 -35.64 12.06
CA THR A 461 -17.50 -35.70 10.59
C THR A 461 -18.93 -35.51 10.09
N ALA A 462 -19.10 -34.82 8.95
CA ALA A 462 -20.39 -34.49 8.35
C ALA A 462 -21.45 -33.90 9.32
N GLY A 463 -21.01 -33.19 10.38
CA GLY A 463 -21.87 -32.63 11.42
C GLY A 463 -22.18 -33.55 12.61
N VAL A 464 -21.76 -34.81 12.58
CA VAL A 464 -22.06 -35.84 13.60
C VAL A 464 -20.84 -36.09 14.51
N PHE A 465 -21.10 -36.28 15.81
CA PHE A 465 -20.10 -36.70 16.79
C PHE A 465 -20.14 -38.23 17.00
N HIS A 466 -18.98 -38.87 16.85
CA HIS A 466 -18.75 -40.30 17.10
C HIS A 466 -17.92 -40.45 18.38
N TRP A 467 -18.59 -40.74 19.49
CA TRP A 467 -18.01 -40.74 20.83
C TRP A 467 -17.23 -42.03 21.12
N GLU A 468 -15.98 -41.89 21.55
CA GLU A 468 -15.16 -42.99 22.10
C GLU A 468 -15.12 -42.96 23.62
N ALA A 469 -15.49 -41.82 24.22
CA ALA A 469 -15.14 -41.48 25.58
C ALA A 469 -16.17 -40.54 26.24
N ASP A 470 -16.38 -40.76 27.53
CA ASP A 470 -17.13 -39.87 28.42
C ASP A 470 -16.32 -38.59 28.69
N ILE A 471 -17.00 -37.44 28.73
CA ILE A 471 -16.38 -36.15 29.05
C ILE A 471 -16.09 -36.11 30.55
N VAL A 472 -14.88 -35.71 30.96
CA VAL A 472 -14.45 -35.68 32.36
C VAL A 472 -14.09 -34.26 32.77
N TRP A 473 -14.83 -33.67 33.71
CA TRP A 473 -14.59 -32.30 34.20
C TRP A 473 -13.71 -32.25 35.45
N SER A 474 -13.50 -33.39 36.13
CA SER A 474 -12.69 -33.47 37.34
C SER A 474 -12.28 -34.93 37.63
N THR A 475 -11.37 -35.14 38.57
CA THR A 475 -10.99 -36.47 39.08
C THR A 475 -12.10 -37.15 39.89
N ASN A 476 -13.17 -36.42 40.26
CA ASN A 476 -14.39 -37.00 40.82
C ASN A 476 -15.21 -37.69 39.73
N ALA A 477 -15.49 -38.99 39.89
CA ALA A 477 -16.29 -39.77 38.93
C ALA A 477 -17.69 -39.19 38.67
N ASN A 478 -18.28 -38.50 39.66
CA ASN A 478 -19.57 -37.83 39.53
C ASN A 478 -19.51 -36.56 38.66
N HIS A 479 -18.33 -36.04 38.30
CA HIS A 479 -18.15 -34.83 37.49
C HIS A 479 -17.90 -35.19 36.01
N THR A 480 -18.79 -36.00 35.43
CA THR A 480 -18.63 -36.58 34.08
C THR A 480 -19.92 -36.48 33.26
N VAL A 481 -19.79 -36.62 31.94
CA VAL A 481 -20.88 -36.77 30.98
C VAL A 481 -20.70 -38.11 30.26
N ALA A 482 -21.59 -39.07 30.51
CA ALA A 482 -21.51 -40.39 29.90
C ALA A 482 -21.88 -40.31 28.42
N CYS A 483 -20.92 -40.56 27.52
CA CYS A 483 -21.06 -40.45 26.06
C CYS A 483 -20.56 -41.70 25.31
N SER A 484 -19.79 -42.58 25.96
CA SER A 484 -19.17 -43.79 25.38
C SER A 484 -20.15 -44.83 24.82
N SER A 485 -21.45 -44.67 25.06
CA SER A 485 -22.54 -45.44 24.43
C SER A 485 -22.87 -44.99 23.00
N GLY A 486 -22.26 -43.90 22.50
CA GLY A 486 -22.53 -43.30 21.20
C GLY A 486 -23.45 -42.07 21.25
N THR A 487 -24.11 -41.82 22.38
CA THR A 487 -24.93 -40.61 22.64
C THR A 487 -24.72 -40.14 24.07
N CYS A 488 -24.45 -38.85 24.27
CA CYS A 488 -24.30 -38.30 25.61
C CYS A 488 -25.61 -38.30 26.41
N ASP A 489 -25.60 -38.90 27.60
CA ASP A 489 -26.68 -38.76 28.58
C ASP A 489 -26.57 -37.39 29.27
N MET A 490 -27.21 -36.40 28.64
CA MET A 490 -27.31 -35.03 29.16
C MET A 490 -28.27 -34.88 30.33
N ALA A 491 -29.06 -35.91 30.70
CA ALA A 491 -30.04 -35.83 31.77
C ALA A 491 -29.44 -36.17 33.15
N ASN A 492 -28.45 -37.07 33.17
CA ASN A 492 -27.68 -37.41 34.39
C ASN A 492 -26.28 -36.78 34.40
N ALA A 493 -25.94 -35.96 33.40
CA ALA A 493 -24.67 -35.28 33.26
C ALA A 493 -24.38 -34.31 34.41
N PHE A 494 -23.17 -34.35 34.96
CA PHE A 494 -22.62 -33.17 35.63
C PHE A 494 -22.10 -32.21 34.55
N LEU A 495 -22.76 -31.07 34.44
CA LEU A 495 -22.24 -29.91 33.72
C LEU A 495 -21.71 -28.90 34.73
N PRO A 496 -20.56 -28.25 34.46
CA PRO A 496 -20.13 -27.06 35.19
C PRO A 496 -21.28 -26.05 35.30
N ALA A 497 -21.55 -25.59 36.53
CA ALA A 497 -22.81 -24.91 36.85
C ALA A 497 -22.90 -23.51 36.22
N ASP A 498 -23.66 -23.39 35.12
CA ASP A 498 -24.08 -22.08 34.58
C ASP A 498 -25.07 -21.38 35.56
N ARG A 499 -25.82 -22.15 36.39
CA ARG A 499 -26.76 -21.68 37.44
C ARG A 499 -26.91 -22.68 38.62
N SER A 500 -27.53 -22.27 39.73
CA SER A 500 -27.79 -23.07 40.95
C SER A 500 -29.02 -22.53 41.74
N SER A 501 -29.82 -23.38 42.42
CA SER A 501 -31.14 -22.98 43.00
C SER A 501 -31.82 -23.98 43.98
N GLN A 502 -32.14 -23.59 45.24
CA GLN A 502 -33.42 -23.82 46.00
C GLN A 502 -33.32 -23.51 47.53
N CYS A 503 -34.43 -23.08 48.19
CA CYS A 503 -34.49 -22.64 49.60
C CYS A 503 -35.86 -22.85 50.32
N PRO A 504 -35.96 -22.61 51.65
CA PRO A 504 -37.21 -22.72 52.44
C PRO A 504 -38.20 -21.57 52.22
N ALA A 505 -39.49 -21.78 52.52
CA ALA A 505 -40.50 -20.75 52.34
C ALA A 505 -40.20 -19.44 53.12
N GLY A 506 -40.42 -18.28 52.49
CA GLY A 506 -39.97 -16.97 52.98
C GLY A 506 -38.48 -16.65 52.73
N TYR A 507 -37.71 -17.57 52.13
CA TYR A 507 -36.25 -17.51 51.94
C TYR A 507 -35.84 -18.04 50.55
N VAL A 508 -34.79 -17.48 49.95
CA VAL A 508 -34.48 -17.71 48.52
C VAL A 508 -33.00 -17.91 48.25
N TRP A 509 -32.68 -18.63 47.17
CA TRP A 509 -31.32 -19.10 46.90
C TRP A 509 -30.50 -18.07 46.12
N SER A 510 -29.42 -17.60 46.73
CA SER A 510 -28.40 -16.75 46.11
C SER A 510 -27.14 -17.54 45.81
N LEU A 511 -26.66 -17.46 44.55
CA LEU A 511 -25.41 -18.06 44.07
C LEU A 511 -24.16 -17.66 44.88
N GLN A 512 -24.21 -16.57 45.66
CA GLN A 512 -23.08 -16.05 46.43
C GLN A 512 -23.23 -16.23 47.95
N LEU A 513 -24.42 -16.59 48.46
CA LEU A 513 -24.73 -16.57 49.90
C LEU A 513 -25.59 -17.75 50.41
N GLY A 514 -26.12 -18.60 49.54
CA GLY A 514 -27.09 -19.63 49.93
C GLY A 514 -28.47 -19.02 50.21
N CYS A 515 -29.17 -19.48 51.25
CA CYS A 515 -30.55 -19.05 51.54
C CYS A 515 -30.64 -17.73 52.32
N VAL A 516 -31.36 -16.76 51.75
CA VAL A 516 -31.52 -15.40 52.26
C VAL A 516 -33.01 -15.07 52.45
N ALA A 517 -33.37 -14.43 53.57
CA ALA A 517 -34.76 -14.10 53.90
C ALA A 517 -35.32 -12.97 53.02
N CYS A 518 -36.62 -13.04 52.71
CA CYS A 518 -37.33 -11.94 52.05
C CYS A 518 -37.46 -10.73 53.01
N SER A 519 -37.00 -9.57 52.52
CA SER A 519 -36.89 -8.33 53.30
C SER A 519 -38.22 -7.58 53.39
N GLN A 520 -38.31 -6.52 54.21
CA GLN A 520 -39.53 -5.70 54.27
C GLN A 520 -39.83 -5.04 52.92
N GLY A 521 -40.96 -5.42 52.34
CA GLY A 521 -41.38 -5.09 50.97
C GLY A 521 -41.31 -6.29 50.02
N THR A 522 -40.78 -7.44 50.41
CA THR A 522 -40.73 -8.64 49.57
C THR A 522 -41.37 -9.83 50.27
N PHE A 523 -42.14 -10.61 49.50
CA PHE A 523 -42.74 -11.86 49.91
C PHE A 523 -42.10 -13.00 49.11
N GLU A 524 -42.22 -14.24 49.57
CA GLU A 524 -41.70 -15.39 48.83
C GLU A 524 -42.79 -16.04 47.99
N GLN A 525 -42.47 -16.25 46.71
CA GLN A 525 -43.27 -17.04 45.79
C GLN A 525 -42.34 -17.85 44.88
N ASP A 526 -42.63 -19.15 44.73
CA ASP A 526 -41.90 -20.10 43.88
C ASP A 526 -40.36 -20.10 44.07
N GLY A 527 -39.89 -19.78 45.29
CA GLY A 527 -38.47 -19.72 45.62
C GLY A 527 -37.74 -18.41 45.24
N VAL A 528 -38.47 -17.35 44.91
CA VAL A 528 -37.94 -15.99 44.64
C VAL A 528 -38.62 -14.95 45.56
N CYS A 529 -37.86 -13.94 46.00
CA CYS A 529 -38.36 -12.90 46.88
C CYS A 529 -39.00 -11.81 46.03
N GLU A 530 -40.19 -12.09 45.52
CA GLU A 530 -40.94 -11.15 44.72
C GLU A 530 -41.27 -9.90 45.57
N MET A 531 -41.08 -8.74 44.97
CA MET A 531 -41.44 -7.48 45.63
C MET A 531 -42.96 -7.37 45.65
N CYS A 532 -43.54 -6.84 46.74
CA CYS A 532 -44.96 -6.51 46.75
C CYS A 532 -45.26 -5.62 45.54
N ALA A 533 -46.08 -6.11 44.61
CA ALA A 533 -46.32 -5.44 43.33
C ALA A 533 -46.71 -3.97 43.54
N MET A 534 -46.35 -3.09 42.61
CA MET A 534 -46.70 -1.67 42.69
C MET A 534 -48.20 -1.50 42.96
N GLY A 535 -48.58 -0.50 43.75
CA GLY A 535 -49.96 -0.36 44.22
C GLY A 535 -50.35 -1.33 45.34
N SER A 536 -49.42 -2.15 45.82
CA SER A 536 -49.49 -2.89 47.09
C SER A 536 -48.27 -2.63 47.98
N PHE A 537 -48.33 -3.05 49.24
CA PHE A 537 -47.26 -2.87 50.23
C PHE A 537 -47.11 -4.06 51.19
N GLY A 538 -45.92 -4.19 51.79
CA GLY A 538 -45.60 -5.21 52.80
C GLY A 538 -44.63 -4.66 53.85
N ASN A 539 -45.02 -4.70 55.13
CA ASN A 539 -44.32 -3.99 56.21
C ASN A 539 -43.49 -4.89 57.15
N GLN A 540 -43.37 -6.19 56.87
CA GLN A 540 -42.68 -7.20 57.67
C GLN A 540 -41.72 -8.04 56.81
N THR A 541 -40.78 -8.76 57.44
CA THR A 541 -39.81 -9.67 56.76
C THR A 541 -40.33 -11.11 56.76
N GLY A 542 -40.05 -11.86 55.69
CA GLY A 542 -40.52 -13.25 55.54
C GLY A 542 -42.03 -13.34 55.29
N LEU A 543 -42.57 -12.43 54.49
CA LEU A 543 -43.97 -12.42 54.06
C LEU A 543 -44.26 -13.52 53.03
N ASP A 544 -45.53 -13.91 52.95
CA ASP A 544 -46.12 -14.80 51.94
C ASP A 544 -47.10 -14.08 50.99
N SER A 545 -47.44 -12.81 51.27
CA SER A 545 -48.44 -12.01 50.57
C SER A 545 -48.37 -10.51 50.94
N CYS A 546 -49.11 -9.65 50.22
CA CYS A 546 -49.06 -8.17 50.34
C CYS A 546 -50.45 -7.49 50.28
N PHE A 547 -50.54 -6.19 50.60
CA PHE A 547 -51.81 -5.43 50.77
C PHE A 547 -51.95 -4.24 49.79
N GLU A 548 -53.12 -4.02 49.18
CA GLU A 548 -53.35 -2.96 48.15
C GLU A 548 -53.50 -1.51 48.68
N CYS A 549 -53.36 -0.52 47.76
CA CYS A 549 -53.52 0.92 47.97
C CYS A 549 -54.85 1.51 47.42
N GLU A 550 -55.30 2.62 48.01
CA GLU A 550 -56.59 3.29 47.68
C GLU A 550 -56.45 4.43 46.65
N PRO A 551 -57.51 4.77 45.88
CA PRO A 551 -57.50 5.84 44.87
C PRO A 551 -57.09 7.21 45.45
N GLY A 552 -56.36 8.01 44.67
CA GLY A 552 -55.72 9.23 45.16
C GLY A 552 -54.40 9.01 45.91
N SER A 553 -54.08 7.76 46.25
CA SER A 553 -52.75 7.31 46.70
C SER A 553 -52.16 6.30 45.72
N CYS A 554 -50.87 5.99 45.85
CA CYS A 554 -50.20 4.96 45.06
C CYS A 554 -49.15 4.19 45.86
N GLY A 555 -48.98 2.91 45.51
CA GLY A 555 -47.84 2.10 45.96
C GLY A 555 -46.66 2.32 45.03
N LYS A 556 -46.04 3.52 45.11
CA LYS A 556 -45.11 4.09 44.10
C LYS A 556 -43.77 3.37 43.91
N ALA A 557 -43.59 2.21 44.53
CA ALA A 557 -42.45 1.34 44.37
C ALA A 557 -42.92 -0.10 44.60
N GLU A 558 -42.36 -1.05 43.86
CA GLU A 558 -42.44 -2.45 44.26
C GLU A 558 -41.75 -2.60 45.62
N GLY A 559 -42.37 -3.35 46.52
CA GLY A 559 -41.94 -3.44 47.91
C GLY A 559 -42.05 -2.14 48.70
N ALA A 560 -43.02 -1.29 48.34
CA ALA A 560 -43.52 -0.28 49.26
C ALA A 560 -43.84 -0.90 50.63
N ARG A 561 -43.60 -0.14 51.70
CA ARG A 561 -43.96 -0.54 53.08
C ARG A 561 -45.24 0.15 53.55
N PHE A 562 -45.66 1.21 52.84
CA PHE A 562 -46.88 2.01 52.99
C PHE A 562 -47.18 2.69 51.64
N CYS A 563 -48.45 3.00 51.37
CA CYS A 563 -48.88 3.78 50.19
C CYS A 563 -48.58 5.29 50.36
N LYS A 564 -48.62 6.07 49.27
CA LYS A 564 -48.35 7.52 49.27
C LYS A 564 -49.29 8.32 48.35
N ASP A 565 -49.81 9.42 48.87
CA ASP A 565 -50.78 10.32 48.20
C ASP A 565 -50.21 11.05 46.98
N CYS A 566 -51.10 11.40 46.04
CA CYS A 566 -50.76 12.14 44.82
C CYS A 566 -50.57 13.65 45.10
N ALA A 567 -49.37 14.15 44.79
CA ALA A 567 -49.02 15.57 44.88
C ALA A 567 -49.66 16.40 43.73
N PRO A 568 -49.77 17.73 43.84
CA PRO A 568 -50.42 18.57 42.83
C PRO A 568 -49.68 18.45 41.49
N GLY A 569 -50.44 18.37 40.41
CA GLY A 569 -49.94 17.99 39.10
C GLY A 569 -49.95 16.48 38.84
N SER A 570 -50.24 15.62 39.81
CA SER A 570 -50.39 14.16 39.60
C SER A 570 -51.73 13.64 40.13
N ALA A 571 -52.24 12.56 39.55
CA ALA A 571 -53.56 12.02 39.84
C ALA A 571 -53.68 10.52 39.52
N VAL A 572 -54.53 9.79 40.25
CA VAL A 572 -54.88 8.39 39.92
C VAL A 572 -56.27 8.00 40.44
N ALA A 573 -57.03 7.26 39.64
CA ALA A 573 -58.46 7.01 39.85
C ALA A 573 -58.84 5.58 40.29
N SER A 574 -57.87 4.68 40.44
CA SER A 574 -58.07 3.24 40.68
C SER A 574 -57.55 2.78 42.04
N PHE A 575 -58.14 1.70 42.57
CA PHE A 575 -57.50 0.88 43.61
C PHE A 575 -56.28 0.15 43.02
N GLY A 576 -55.36 -0.30 43.87
CA GLY A 576 -54.11 -0.93 43.42
C GLY A 576 -53.25 0.02 42.58
N ALA A 577 -53.38 1.34 42.78
CA ALA A 577 -52.72 2.34 41.96
C ALA A 577 -51.18 2.23 42.08
N THR A 578 -50.55 1.82 40.99
CA THR A 578 -49.09 1.68 40.89
C THR A 578 -48.39 3.03 40.98
N GLU A 579 -48.88 4.02 40.22
CA GLU A 579 -48.32 5.35 40.18
C GLU A 579 -49.39 6.45 40.21
N CYS A 580 -49.16 7.50 41.01
CA CYS A 580 -49.76 8.81 40.79
C CYS A 580 -49.27 9.38 39.46
N ILE A 581 -50.07 9.21 38.41
CA ILE A 581 -49.74 9.60 37.04
C ILE A 581 -49.64 11.11 36.97
N ALA A 582 -48.46 11.61 36.57
CA ALA A 582 -48.25 13.02 36.30
C ALA A 582 -49.20 13.47 35.17
N CYS A 583 -49.90 14.60 35.34
CA CYS A 583 -50.82 15.09 34.32
C CYS A 583 -50.08 15.21 32.98
N PRO A 584 -50.53 14.47 31.94
CA PRO A 584 -49.75 14.31 30.71
C PRO A 584 -49.61 15.64 29.97
N LYS A 585 -48.60 15.75 29.11
CA LYS A 585 -48.29 16.98 28.37
C LYS A 585 -49.51 17.57 27.67
N GLY A 586 -49.93 18.75 28.13
CA GLY A 586 -51.21 19.36 27.74
C GLY A 586 -52.36 19.19 28.75
N ARG A 587 -52.09 18.74 29.97
CA ARG A 587 -53.04 18.63 31.09
C ARG A 587 -52.43 19.10 32.42
N TYR A 588 -53.26 19.53 33.39
CA TYR A 588 -52.82 20.02 34.70
C TYR A 588 -53.80 19.69 35.86
N THR A 589 -53.34 19.71 37.12
CA THR A 589 -54.21 19.68 38.32
C THR A 589 -53.58 20.40 39.53
N GLN A 590 -54.38 20.94 40.45
CA GLN A 590 -53.93 21.88 41.49
C GLN A 590 -54.08 21.39 42.95
N GLU A 591 -54.67 20.21 43.16
CA GLU A 591 -55.08 19.72 44.49
C GLU A 591 -54.44 18.34 44.77
N GLU A 592 -54.13 18.04 46.04
CA GLU A 592 -53.55 16.74 46.45
C GLU A 592 -54.62 15.66 46.61
N GLY A 593 -54.23 14.39 46.39
CA GLY A 593 -55.11 13.23 46.47
C GLY A 593 -56.17 13.15 45.37
N LEU A 594 -56.12 14.02 44.36
CA LEU A 594 -57.18 14.14 43.35
C LEU A 594 -57.12 13.02 42.29
N GLY A 595 -58.29 12.54 41.86
CA GLY A 595 -58.37 11.37 40.97
C GLY A 595 -58.07 11.61 39.49
N GLN A 596 -58.22 12.84 38.95
CA GLN A 596 -58.09 13.14 37.51
C GLN A 596 -57.56 14.57 37.20
N CYS A 597 -57.07 14.79 35.97
CA CYS A 597 -56.47 16.05 35.48
C CYS A 597 -57.34 16.81 34.45
N ARG A 598 -57.15 18.14 34.36
CA ARG A 598 -57.84 19.11 33.45
C ARG A 598 -57.00 19.40 32.19
N GLU A 599 -57.57 19.93 31.10
CA GLU A 599 -56.86 20.13 29.80
C GLU A 599 -56.34 21.57 29.54
N CYS A 600 -55.31 21.68 28.69
CA CYS A 600 -54.74 22.94 28.19
C CYS A 600 -55.48 23.49 26.94
N PRO A 601 -55.66 24.80 26.81
CA PRO A 601 -56.32 25.42 25.65
C PRO A 601 -55.42 25.58 24.41
N SER A 602 -56.07 25.64 23.24
CA SER A 602 -55.50 26.11 21.97
C SER A 602 -54.25 25.37 21.46
N GLY A 603 -54.21 24.05 21.60
CA GLY A 603 -53.13 23.21 21.06
C GLY A 603 -51.76 23.39 21.73
N ARG A 604 -51.74 24.01 22.92
CA ARG A 604 -50.53 24.20 23.72
C ARG A 604 -50.26 22.99 24.60
N SER A 605 -49.01 22.59 24.67
CA SER A 605 -48.54 21.56 25.61
C SER A 605 -47.98 22.24 26.86
N THR A 606 -48.16 21.64 28.02
CA THR A 606 -47.26 21.95 29.15
C THR A 606 -45.83 21.55 28.75
N ASN A 607 -44.81 22.31 29.17
CA ASN A 607 -43.43 21.93 28.80
C ASN A 607 -42.92 20.71 29.58
N PHE A 608 -43.52 20.46 30.73
CA PHE A 608 -43.31 19.30 31.59
C PHE A 608 -44.63 18.55 31.78
N GLU A 609 -44.52 17.25 32.05
CA GLU A 609 -45.61 16.46 32.60
C GLU A 609 -45.71 16.77 34.10
N GLY A 610 -46.89 16.64 34.68
CA GLY A 610 -47.09 16.99 36.08
C GLY A 610 -47.38 18.47 36.32
N ALA A 611 -47.98 19.17 35.34
CA ALA A 611 -48.27 20.58 35.48
C ALA A 611 -49.28 20.85 36.62
N ASN A 612 -48.91 21.77 37.52
CA ASN A 612 -49.72 22.19 38.65
C ASN A 612 -50.45 23.54 38.42
N SER A 613 -50.51 24.02 37.18
CA SER A 613 -51.15 25.29 36.83
C SER A 613 -51.42 25.38 35.32
N GLU A 614 -52.53 26.02 34.94
CA GLU A 614 -52.84 26.37 33.55
C GLU A 614 -51.77 27.28 32.91
N SER A 615 -51.08 28.08 33.73
CA SER A 615 -49.99 28.95 33.27
C SER A 615 -48.78 28.20 32.72
N ALA A 616 -48.70 26.87 32.89
CA ALA A 616 -47.64 26.03 32.34
C ALA A 616 -47.88 25.60 30.87
N CYS A 617 -49.07 25.80 30.32
CA CYS A 617 -49.44 25.44 28.94
C CYS A 617 -48.75 26.37 27.90
N ILE A 618 -47.61 25.95 27.33
CA ILE A 618 -46.76 26.71 26.41
C ILE A 618 -46.40 25.88 25.14
N CYS A 619 -45.14 25.87 24.68
CA CYS A 619 -44.69 25.11 23.50
C CYS A 619 -43.28 24.52 23.76
N THR A 620 -43.14 23.21 23.51
CA THR A 620 -41.93 22.41 23.75
C THR A 620 -40.94 22.42 22.58
N GLY A 621 -41.43 22.68 21.39
CA GLY A 621 -40.63 22.87 20.19
C GLY A 621 -40.48 24.35 19.87
N HIS A 622 -40.29 24.69 18.60
CA HIS A 622 -40.19 26.07 18.15
C HIS A 622 -41.57 26.64 17.83
N LEU A 623 -41.89 27.81 18.40
CA LEU A 623 -43.16 28.50 18.20
C LEU A 623 -43.12 29.33 16.91
N TRP A 624 -43.92 28.96 15.91
CA TRP A 624 -44.02 29.67 14.63
C TRP A 624 -45.48 29.97 14.28
N GLN A 625 -45.79 31.26 14.09
CA GLN A 625 -47.15 31.78 13.83
C GLN A 625 -48.26 31.28 14.79
N GLY A 626 -47.88 30.90 16.02
CA GLY A 626 -48.78 30.37 17.05
C GLY A 626 -48.88 28.84 17.14
N SER A 627 -48.20 28.10 16.25
CA SER A 627 -48.08 26.63 16.27
C SER A 627 -46.66 26.18 16.68
N CYS A 628 -46.45 24.89 16.94
CA CYS A 628 -45.25 24.34 17.60
C CYS A 628 -44.61 23.20 16.77
N VAL A 629 -43.26 23.15 16.64
CA VAL A 629 -42.54 22.26 15.67
C VAL A 629 -41.24 21.64 16.26
N HIS A 630 -40.91 20.39 15.90
CA HIS A 630 -39.78 19.57 16.42
C HIS A 630 -38.90 18.93 15.31
N CYS A 631 -37.71 18.40 15.67
CA CYS A 631 -36.70 17.81 14.76
C CYS A 631 -36.04 16.51 15.30
N SER A 632 -35.18 15.88 14.50
CA SER A 632 -34.59 14.54 14.75
C SER A 632 -33.06 14.51 14.70
N ASP A 633 -32.47 13.45 15.24
CA ASP A 633 -31.05 13.13 15.25
C ASP A 633 -30.29 13.41 13.94
N GLY A 634 -29.13 14.04 14.03
CA GLY A 634 -28.34 14.50 12.87
C GLY A 634 -28.87 15.77 12.17
N TYR A 635 -30.02 16.32 12.60
CA TYR A 635 -30.58 17.58 12.09
C TYR A 635 -30.71 18.64 13.21
N ARG A 636 -30.63 19.92 12.84
CA ARG A 636 -30.93 21.10 13.67
C ARG A 636 -32.16 21.85 13.14
N PHE A 637 -32.86 22.59 13.99
CA PHE A 637 -33.98 23.44 13.55
C PHE A 637 -33.50 24.81 13.01
N GLN A 638 -34.08 25.28 11.90
CA GLN A 638 -33.84 26.60 11.33
C GLN A 638 -35.07 27.09 10.53
N GLN A 639 -35.55 28.31 10.81
CA GLN A 639 -36.65 29.00 10.08
C GLN A 639 -37.95 28.18 9.86
N GLY A 640 -38.32 27.28 10.79
CA GLY A 640 -39.54 26.46 10.66
C GLY A 640 -39.32 25.05 10.09
N SER A 641 -38.08 24.69 9.76
CA SER A 641 -37.71 23.38 9.18
C SER A 641 -36.51 22.76 9.91
N CYS A 642 -36.35 21.45 9.77
CA CYS A 642 -35.15 20.73 10.18
C CYS A 642 -34.10 20.70 9.05
N VAL A 643 -32.81 20.73 9.38
CA VAL A 643 -31.68 20.83 8.43
C VAL A 643 -30.45 20.07 8.93
N TRP A 644 -29.75 19.36 8.04
CA TRP A 644 -28.66 18.42 8.36
C TRP A 644 -27.41 19.05 9.02
N CYS A 645 -26.74 18.32 9.92
CA CYS A 645 -25.48 18.71 10.59
C CYS A 645 -24.27 18.59 9.62
N MET A 646 -23.43 19.63 9.54
CA MET A 646 -22.34 19.74 8.56
C MET A 646 -21.10 18.89 8.90
N GLU A 647 -20.35 18.49 7.86
CA GLU A 647 -19.04 17.84 8.00
C GLU A 647 -18.06 18.76 8.76
N GLY A 648 -17.30 18.16 9.69
CA GLY A 648 -16.40 18.87 10.60
C GLY A 648 -16.99 19.11 12.00
N LEU A 649 -18.32 19.05 12.16
CA LEU A 649 -19.00 19.12 13.46
C LEU A 649 -19.37 17.75 14.03
N HIS A 650 -19.56 17.73 15.35
CA HIS A 650 -20.22 16.69 16.11
C HIS A 650 -21.45 17.31 16.78
N CYS A 651 -22.65 16.87 16.38
CA CYS A 651 -23.92 17.28 16.96
C CYS A 651 -24.45 16.15 17.84
N GLU A 652 -24.91 16.45 19.06
CA GLU A 652 -25.67 15.55 19.95
C GLU A 652 -26.97 16.26 20.38
N GLU A 653 -28.00 15.53 20.86
CA GLU A 653 -29.29 16.12 21.18
C GLU A 653 -29.21 17.13 22.35
N GLY A 654 -29.50 18.41 22.05
CA GLY A 654 -29.61 19.48 23.05
C GLY A 654 -28.30 20.20 23.41
N GLU A 655 -27.14 19.67 23.05
CA GLU A 655 -25.84 20.31 23.30
C GLU A 655 -25.39 21.24 22.15
N GLN A 656 -24.36 22.07 22.38
CA GLN A 656 -23.75 22.87 21.31
C GLN A 656 -22.72 22.04 20.53
N PRO A 657 -22.70 22.13 19.19
CA PRO A 657 -21.92 21.20 18.38
C PRO A 657 -20.41 21.48 18.46
N ILE A 658 -19.63 20.41 18.64
CA ILE A 658 -18.18 20.46 18.90
C ILE A 658 -17.39 20.28 17.58
N ILE A 659 -16.27 20.99 17.43
CA ILE A 659 -15.43 20.92 16.22
C ILE A 659 -14.50 19.70 16.30
N ARG A 660 -14.49 18.88 15.24
CA ARG A 660 -13.60 17.70 15.13
C ARG A 660 -12.14 18.11 14.87
N LYS A 661 -11.18 17.30 15.32
CA LYS A 661 -9.75 17.47 14.96
C LYS A 661 -9.58 17.53 13.44
N GLY A 662 -8.71 18.43 12.95
CA GLY A 662 -8.49 18.68 11.53
C GLY A 662 -9.44 19.71 10.90
N PHE A 663 -10.41 20.22 11.67
CA PHE A 663 -11.30 21.32 11.28
C PHE A 663 -11.13 22.51 12.22
N TYR A 664 -11.46 23.69 11.73
CA TYR A 664 -11.43 24.96 12.43
C TYR A 664 -12.69 25.75 12.12
N ALA A 665 -13.18 26.51 13.09
CA ALA A 665 -14.16 27.57 12.89
C ALA A 665 -13.70 28.79 13.67
N ASP A 666 -13.99 29.98 13.16
CA ASP A 666 -13.70 31.21 13.91
C ASP A 666 -14.74 31.43 15.02
N THR A 667 -14.29 32.13 16.05
CA THR A 667 -15.09 32.64 17.17
C THR A 667 -16.28 33.49 16.75
N THR A 668 -16.24 34.19 15.60
CA THR A 668 -17.37 34.98 15.09
C THR A 668 -18.35 34.17 14.24
N SER A 669 -17.89 33.11 13.57
CA SER A 669 -18.71 32.22 12.74
C SER A 669 -18.55 30.73 13.10
N PRO A 670 -18.92 30.29 14.33
CA PRO A 670 -18.66 28.94 14.84
C PRO A 670 -19.37 27.80 14.10
N PHE A 671 -20.21 28.09 13.10
CA PHE A 671 -20.86 27.11 12.22
C PHE A 671 -20.21 27.01 10.83
N GLU A 672 -19.25 27.88 10.50
CA GLU A 672 -18.48 27.79 9.27
C GLU A 672 -17.27 26.88 9.51
N MET A 673 -17.37 25.63 9.04
CA MET A 673 -16.26 24.69 9.12
C MET A 673 -15.26 24.89 7.98
N TYR A 674 -14.03 25.24 8.35
CA TYR A 674 -12.85 25.31 7.50
C TYR A 674 -11.98 24.06 7.73
N LYS A 675 -11.37 23.55 6.67
CA LYS A 675 -10.57 22.30 6.71
C LYS A 675 -9.08 22.64 6.82
N CYS A 676 -8.36 21.99 7.75
CA CYS A 676 -6.97 22.31 8.03
C CYS A 676 -5.98 21.40 7.30
N LEU A 677 -4.90 21.99 6.79
CA LEU A 677 -3.83 21.31 6.08
C LEU A 677 -2.45 21.81 6.59
N PRO A 678 -1.65 20.95 7.25
CA PRO A 678 -1.99 19.62 7.79
C PRO A 678 -3.08 19.67 8.88
N ALA A 679 -3.69 18.51 9.15
CA ALA A 679 -4.78 18.40 10.13
C ALA A 679 -4.35 18.76 11.56
N ASP A 680 -3.10 18.48 11.94
CA ASP A 680 -2.55 18.71 13.29
C ASP A 680 -2.34 20.19 13.65
N TYR A 681 -2.55 21.12 12.71
CA TYR A 681 -2.63 22.55 13.04
C TYR A 681 -3.92 22.90 13.80
N CYS A 682 -4.95 22.05 13.71
CA CYS A 682 -6.26 22.25 14.30
C CYS A 682 -6.62 21.08 15.23
N PRO A 683 -6.50 21.24 16.55
CA PRO A 683 -6.70 20.15 17.50
C PRO A 683 -8.18 19.77 17.68
N GLY A 684 -9.11 20.63 17.26
CA GLY A 684 -10.55 20.51 17.51
C GLY A 684 -10.98 21.15 18.85
N GLY A 685 -12.21 20.89 19.26
CA GLY A 685 -12.83 21.46 20.46
C GLY A 685 -13.57 22.77 20.17
N SER A 686 -13.17 23.85 20.84
CA SER A 686 -13.79 25.17 20.71
C SER A 686 -13.33 25.94 19.46
N ALA A 687 -14.17 26.85 18.99
CA ALA A 687 -13.84 27.79 17.91
C ALA A 687 -12.61 28.64 18.27
N GLY A 688 -11.79 28.98 17.27
CA GLY A 688 -10.53 29.72 17.42
C GLY A 688 -9.32 28.90 17.91
N ASN A 689 -9.47 27.62 18.26
CA ASN A 689 -8.39 26.80 18.82
C ASN A 689 -7.37 26.33 17.77
N CYS A 690 -6.08 26.59 18.00
CA CYS A 690 -4.96 26.30 17.08
C CYS A 690 -3.72 25.77 17.82
N THR A 691 -2.96 24.86 17.22
CA THR A 691 -1.73 24.34 17.85
C THR A 691 -0.54 25.31 17.72
N GLY A 692 0.38 25.23 18.69
CA GLY A 692 1.70 25.89 18.65
C GLY A 692 1.72 27.42 18.63
N GLY A 693 0.59 28.09 18.92
CA GLY A 693 0.46 29.55 18.84
C GLY A 693 0.15 30.08 17.42
N ARG A 694 -0.40 29.24 16.54
CA ARG A 694 -0.90 29.65 15.22
C ARG A 694 -2.17 30.49 15.33
N VAL A 695 -2.37 31.35 14.33
CA VAL A 695 -3.48 32.31 14.23
C VAL A 695 -4.00 32.43 12.78
N GLY A 696 -5.17 33.05 12.62
CA GLY A 696 -5.88 33.19 11.36
C GLY A 696 -6.69 31.93 10.99
N LEU A 697 -7.57 32.05 9.99
CA LEU A 697 -8.27 30.90 9.43
C LEU A 697 -7.35 30.12 8.48
N PRO A 698 -7.44 28.78 8.37
CA PRO A 698 -7.67 27.82 9.43
C PRO A 698 -6.32 27.45 10.09
N CYS A 699 -5.94 28.20 11.12
CA CYS A 699 -4.62 28.14 11.78
C CYS A 699 -3.42 28.36 10.83
N SER A 700 -3.58 29.25 9.85
CA SER A 700 -2.67 29.39 8.71
C SER A 700 -1.24 29.80 9.04
N GLY A 701 -1.06 30.75 9.98
CA GLY A 701 0.23 31.44 10.19
C GLY A 701 0.56 31.71 11.65
N CYS A 702 1.67 32.40 11.88
CA CYS A 702 2.06 32.94 13.18
C CYS A 702 1.72 34.44 13.29
N GLU A 703 1.70 34.96 14.50
CA GLU A 703 1.64 36.42 14.75
C GLU A 703 2.87 37.14 14.16
N GLU A 704 2.74 38.44 13.88
CA GLU A 704 3.80 39.21 13.24
C GLU A 704 5.10 39.22 14.07
N GLY A 705 6.24 39.03 13.41
CA GLY A 705 7.56 38.89 14.06
C GLY A 705 7.88 37.50 14.60
N LYS A 706 6.99 36.51 14.43
CA LYS A 706 7.22 35.10 14.74
C LYS A 706 7.20 34.23 13.48
N SER A 707 7.94 33.13 13.49
CA SER A 707 8.01 32.12 12.43
C SER A 707 7.76 30.72 13.01
N TRP A 708 7.26 29.81 12.17
CA TRP A 708 6.96 28.44 12.58
C TRP A 708 8.23 27.56 12.57
N ASP A 709 8.63 27.05 13.74
CA ASP A 709 9.81 26.19 13.92
C ASP A 709 9.43 24.69 13.94
N GLY A 710 8.49 24.30 13.07
CA GLY A 710 7.94 22.94 13.01
C GLY A 710 6.94 22.58 14.12
N GLN A 711 7.16 23.06 15.36
CA GLN A 711 6.32 22.77 16.54
C GLN A 711 5.60 23.99 17.14
N SER A 712 6.19 25.18 17.05
CA SER A 712 5.61 26.41 17.61
C SER A 712 6.05 27.68 16.87
N CYS A 713 5.32 28.78 17.10
CA CYS A 713 5.66 30.11 16.60
C CYS A 713 6.76 30.77 17.46
N GLN A 714 8.01 30.70 17.01
CA GLN A 714 9.19 31.27 17.66
C GLN A 714 9.52 32.69 17.15
N PRO A 715 10.11 33.59 17.95
CA PRO A 715 10.52 34.92 17.50
C PRO A 715 11.67 34.83 16.48
N CYS A 716 11.62 35.70 15.46
CA CYS A 716 12.56 35.68 14.34
C CYS A 716 14.02 35.98 14.74
N SER A 717 14.96 35.15 14.28
CA SER A 717 16.39 35.27 14.60
C SER A 717 17.21 35.93 13.47
N GLY A 718 18.19 36.77 13.85
CA GLY A 718 18.91 37.64 12.90
C GLY A 718 19.73 36.92 11.81
N LEU A 719 20.09 35.66 12.03
CA LEU A 719 20.77 34.82 11.03
C LEU A 719 19.86 34.50 9.83
N GLY A 720 18.56 34.30 10.05
CA GLY A 720 17.59 34.08 8.97
C GLY A 720 17.49 35.26 8.01
N SER A 721 17.42 36.48 8.55
CA SER A 721 17.42 37.72 7.75
C SER A 721 18.73 37.95 6.98
N GLY A 722 19.88 37.50 7.49
CA GLY A 722 21.17 37.64 6.81
C GLY A 722 21.35 36.71 5.61
N GLY A 723 20.85 35.47 5.70
CA GLY A 723 21.00 34.45 4.66
C GLY A 723 20.38 34.86 3.30
N TRP A 724 19.27 35.59 3.32
CA TRP A 724 18.57 36.04 2.12
C TRP A 724 19.39 36.99 1.24
N PHE A 725 20.08 37.97 1.84
CA PHE A 725 20.93 38.90 1.09
C PHE A 725 22.15 38.20 0.49
N LEU A 726 22.73 37.24 1.21
CA LEU A 726 23.83 36.41 0.71
C LEU A 726 23.37 35.52 -0.45
N GLY A 727 22.19 34.90 -0.35
CA GLY A 727 21.57 34.10 -1.40
C GLY A 727 21.28 34.90 -2.68
N LEU A 728 20.72 36.11 -2.55
CA LEU A 728 20.49 37.02 -3.68
C LEU A 728 21.80 37.47 -4.34
N ALA A 729 22.82 37.82 -3.55
CA ALA A 729 24.14 38.19 -4.07
C ALA A 729 24.80 37.02 -4.83
N MET A 730 24.77 35.81 -4.27
CA MET A 730 25.27 34.61 -4.92
C MET A 730 24.49 34.29 -6.20
N GLY A 731 23.16 34.41 -6.19
CA GLY A 731 22.31 34.24 -7.36
C GLY A 731 22.65 35.21 -8.50
N MET A 732 22.86 36.49 -8.19
CA MET A 732 23.30 37.50 -9.17
C MET A 732 24.69 37.20 -9.76
N VAL A 733 25.62 36.68 -8.96
CA VAL A 733 26.94 36.22 -9.44
C VAL A 733 26.81 34.98 -10.32
N CYS A 734 26.00 33.99 -9.93
CA CYS A 734 25.73 32.80 -10.74
C CYS A 734 25.08 33.15 -12.09
N LEU A 735 24.13 34.09 -12.12
CA LEU A 735 23.52 34.58 -13.37
C LEU A 735 24.56 35.26 -14.28
N PHE A 736 25.46 36.07 -13.73
CA PHE A 736 26.55 36.69 -14.50
C PHE A 736 27.52 35.63 -15.09
N LEU A 737 27.95 34.67 -14.26
CA LEU A 737 28.85 33.58 -14.68
C LEU A 737 28.19 32.64 -15.71
N SER A 738 26.86 32.49 -15.67
CA SER A 738 26.12 31.64 -16.61
C SER A 738 26.35 31.99 -18.08
N TYR A 739 26.56 33.28 -18.41
CA TYR A 739 26.87 33.70 -19.79
C TYR A 739 28.14 33.03 -20.31
N TYR A 740 29.20 32.98 -19.50
CA TYR A 740 30.49 32.40 -19.88
C TYR A 740 30.45 30.87 -19.91
N LEU A 741 29.75 30.26 -18.95
CA LEU A 741 29.61 28.79 -18.86
C LEU A 741 28.78 28.21 -20.01
N LEU A 742 27.69 28.88 -20.41
CA LEU A 742 26.76 28.39 -21.45
C LEU A 742 27.24 28.71 -22.88
N ASN A 743 27.96 29.82 -23.06
CA ASN A 743 28.47 30.25 -24.36
C ASN A 743 29.97 29.99 -24.56
N SER A 744 30.56 29.07 -23.78
CA SER A 744 31.90 28.54 -24.07
C SER A 744 31.97 28.04 -25.52
N THR A 745 33.11 28.26 -26.19
CA THR A 745 33.31 27.79 -27.57
C THR A 745 33.05 26.29 -27.65
N ALA A 746 32.17 25.89 -28.58
CA ALA A 746 31.89 24.48 -28.80
C ALA A 746 32.99 23.94 -29.71
N THR A 747 33.98 23.28 -29.12
CA THR A 747 34.80 22.35 -29.91
C THR A 747 33.91 21.21 -30.39
N ALA A 748 34.23 20.60 -31.53
CA ALA A 748 33.47 19.48 -32.09
C ALA A 748 33.51 18.18 -31.24
N LYS A 749 34.11 18.24 -30.04
CA LYS A 749 34.10 17.18 -29.04
C LYS A 749 32.94 17.40 -28.07
N ALA A 750 32.24 16.35 -27.67
CA ALA A 750 31.27 16.41 -26.58
C ALA A 750 31.99 16.59 -25.23
N SER A 751 32.42 17.82 -24.96
CA SER A 751 33.34 18.13 -23.86
C SER A 751 32.76 17.85 -22.48
N THR A 752 33.64 17.60 -21.51
CA THR A 752 33.30 17.41 -20.10
C THR A 752 32.33 18.47 -19.58
N LEU A 753 32.53 19.74 -19.95
CA LEU A 753 31.71 20.87 -19.53
C LEU A 753 30.25 20.77 -20.03
N LEU A 754 30.03 20.24 -21.24
CA LEU A 754 28.69 20.00 -21.78
C LEU A 754 27.99 18.87 -20.99
N ALA A 755 28.71 17.82 -20.61
CA ALA A 755 28.18 16.75 -19.77
C ALA A 755 27.80 17.28 -18.37
N THR A 756 28.70 17.99 -17.68
CA THR A 756 28.46 18.56 -16.34
C THR A 756 27.25 19.50 -16.33
N THR A 757 27.15 20.41 -17.32
CA THR A 757 26.04 21.37 -17.40
C THR A 757 24.70 20.72 -17.72
N CYS A 758 24.68 19.61 -18.47
CA CYS A 758 23.45 18.83 -18.68
C CYS A 758 23.05 18.04 -17.42
N VAL A 759 23.99 17.36 -16.75
CA VAL A 759 23.73 16.63 -15.50
C VAL A 759 23.19 17.56 -14.42
N LEU A 760 23.82 18.73 -14.20
CA LEU A 760 23.36 19.72 -13.23
C LEU A 760 21.93 20.21 -13.54
N ALA A 761 21.62 20.49 -14.81
CA ALA A 761 20.27 20.89 -15.22
C ALA A 761 19.24 19.77 -15.03
N MET A 762 19.60 18.51 -15.32
CA MET A 762 18.75 17.33 -15.08
C MET A 762 18.45 17.16 -13.60
N THR A 763 19.46 17.25 -12.72
CA THR A 763 19.30 17.20 -11.26
C THR A 763 18.38 18.31 -10.75
N ILE A 764 18.53 19.54 -11.26
CA ILE A 764 17.63 20.65 -10.91
C ILE A 764 16.19 20.34 -11.32
N THR A 765 15.95 19.85 -12.55
CA THR A 765 14.58 19.49 -13.00
C THR A 765 14.00 18.27 -12.30
N MET A 766 14.85 17.36 -11.80
CA MET A 766 14.45 16.25 -10.93
C MET A 766 13.97 16.79 -9.57
N LEU A 767 14.74 17.65 -8.91
CA LEU A 767 14.37 18.25 -7.62
C LEU A 767 13.12 19.13 -7.75
N GLN A 768 12.96 19.86 -8.85
CA GLN A 768 11.69 20.56 -9.18
C GLN A 768 10.51 19.58 -9.30
N SER A 769 10.71 18.42 -9.94
CA SER A 769 9.65 17.41 -10.11
C SER A 769 9.23 16.80 -8.75
N VAL A 770 10.20 16.46 -7.89
CA VAL A 770 9.93 15.92 -6.54
C VAL A 770 9.26 16.98 -5.65
N GLY A 771 9.73 18.22 -5.67
CA GLY A 771 9.11 19.29 -4.89
C GLY A 771 7.68 19.61 -5.33
N ILE A 772 7.36 19.46 -6.62
CA ILE A 772 5.98 19.62 -7.11
C ILE A 772 5.09 18.51 -6.55
N VAL A 773 5.57 17.26 -6.48
CA VAL A 773 4.83 16.17 -5.80
C VAL A 773 4.59 16.47 -4.32
N GLY A 774 5.54 17.12 -3.65
CA GLY A 774 5.38 17.56 -2.25
C GLY A 774 4.23 18.55 -2.00
N LEU A 775 3.66 19.16 -3.06
CA LEU A 775 2.50 20.05 -2.97
C LEU A 775 1.15 19.31 -2.95
N ILE A 776 1.12 17.98 -3.17
CA ILE A 776 -0.09 17.16 -3.06
C ILE A 776 -0.61 17.21 -1.62
N SER A 777 -1.94 17.29 -1.43
CA SER A 777 -2.61 17.41 -0.12
C SER A 777 -2.62 16.10 0.69
N PHE A 778 -1.53 15.33 0.65
CA PHE A 778 -1.36 14.04 1.31
C PHE A 778 -0.53 14.18 2.59
N GLN A 779 -0.79 13.33 3.59
CA GLN A 779 -0.01 13.33 4.83
C GLN A 779 1.29 12.53 4.64
N TRP A 780 2.32 13.22 4.16
CA TRP A 780 3.65 12.64 3.97
C TRP A 780 4.30 12.22 5.31
N PRO A 781 4.79 10.98 5.45
CA PRO A 781 5.57 10.53 6.60
C PRO A 781 6.70 11.48 7.00
N SER A 782 6.97 11.58 8.30
CA SER A 782 8.05 12.38 8.89
C SER A 782 9.40 12.14 8.21
N GLU A 783 9.70 10.87 7.92
CA GLU A 783 10.97 10.41 7.33
C GLU A 783 11.22 10.89 5.89
N LEU A 784 10.24 11.54 5.27
CA LEU A 784 10.33 12.09 3.92
C LEU A 784 10.31 13.63 3.89
N GLN A 785 9.99 14.30 5.01
CA GLN A 785 9.86 15.76 5.09
C GLN A 785 11.18 16.49 4.75
N TRP A 786 12.33 15.89 5.08
CA TRP A 786 13.64 16.44 4.75
C TRP A 786 13.88 16.55 3.23
N ILE A 787 13.29 15.65 2.43
CA ILE A 787 13.39 15.68 0.97
C ILE A 787 12.68 16.91 0.44
N PHE A 788 11.44 17.14 0.89
CA PHE A 788 10.64 18.28 0.46
C PHE A 788 11.29 19.60 0.87
N ASN A 789 11.77 19.72 2.12
CA ASN A 789 12.54 20.87 2.59
C ASN A 789 13.76 21.19 1.71
N LEU A 790 14.49 20.18 1.24
CA LEU A 790 15.61 20.37 0.31
C LEU A 790 15.15 20.85 -1.08
N THR A 791 14.01 20.36 -1.58
CA THR A 791 13.45 20.81 -2.86
C THR A 791 12.85 22.23 -2.83
N SER A 792 12.42 22.72 -1.67
CA SER A 792 11.77 24.04 -1.54
C SER A 792 12.67 25.21 -1.99
N PHE A 793 13.98 25.13 -1.73
CA PHE A 793 14.97 26.08 -2.27
C PHE A 793 14.97 26.12 -3.82
N VAL A 794 14.81 24.96 -4.47
CA VAL A 794 14.79 24.83 -5.93
C VAL A 794 13.47 25.28 -6.55
N LEU A 795 12.38 25.29 -5.76
CA LEU A 795 11.06 25.80 -6.14
C LEU A 795 10.82 27.27 -5.76
N LEU A 796 11.83 27.98 -5.26
CA LEU A 796 11.75 29.36 -4.76
C LEU A 796 10.65 29.54 -3.70
N ASP A 797 10.56 28.60 -2.75
CA ASP A 797 9.54 28.67 -1.71
C ASP A 797 9.98 29.52 -0.51
N LEU A 798 9.73 30.84 -0.64
CA LEU A 798 10.15 31.89 0.29
C LEU A 798 9.83 31.58 1.76
N ASP A 799 8.68 30.94 2.00
CA ASP A 799 8.18 30.62 3.33
C ASP A 799 9.16 29.68 4.06
N SER A 800 9.59 28.59 3.39
CA SER A 800 10.59 27.64 3.89
C SER A 800 11.99 28.26 4.06
N MET A 801 12.26 29.36 3.36
CA MET A 801 13.49 30.14 3.45
C MET A 801 13.41 31.25 4.52
N GLY A 802 12.40 31.20 5.42
CA GLY A 802 12.26 32.14 6.53
C GLY A 802 11.83 33.56 6.14
N PHE A 803 11.31 33.76 4.92
CA PHE A 803 10.88 35.09 4.47
C PHE A 803 9.65 35.63 5.23
N ASP A 804 8.90 34.76 5.89
CA ASP A 804 7.76 35.12 6.75
C ASP A 804 8.17 36.08 7.88
N CYS A 805 9.45 36.03 8.32
CA CYS A 805 10.05 37.00 9.23
C CYS A 805 10.19 38.43 8.67
N PHE A 806 10.12 38.61 7.34
CA PHE A 806 10.17 39.91 6.67
C PHE A 806 8.78 40.38 6.21
N SER A 807 7.90 39.44 5.81
CA SER A 807 6.52 39.79 5.46
C SER A 807 5.53 38.67 5.81
N SER A 808 4.72 38.94 6.84
CA SER A 808 3.58 38.12 7.26
C SER A 808 2.59 37.84 6.12
N ARG A 809 2.34 38.83 5.25
CA ARG A 809 1.32 38.78 4.20
C ARG A 809 1.66 37.78 3.08
N PRO A 810 0.80 36.79 2.77
CA PRO A 810 1.05 35.83 1.70
C PRO A 810 1.03 36.46 0.30
N SER A 811 0.18 37.47 0.09
CA SER A 811 0.08 38.23 -1.16
C SER A 811 1.41 38.87 -1.57
N THR A 812 2.10 39.53 -0.64
CA THR A 812 3.45 40.10 -0.84
C THR A 812 4.46 39.03 -1.27
N ARG A 813 4.46 37.89 -0.60
CA ARG A 813 5.36 36.75 -0.88
C ARG A 813 5.11 36.19 -2.28
N TYR A 814 3.85 36.07 -2.69
CA TYR A 814 3.49 35.66 -4.05
C TYR A 814 3.97 36.67 -5.12
N VAL A 815 3.81 37.97 -4.89
CA VAL A 815 4.26 39.03 -5.82
C VAL A 815 5.78 38.98 -6.01
N ILE A 816 6.56 38.81 -4.94
CA ILE A 816 8.03 38.69 -5.02
C ILE A 816 8.43 37.50 -5.88
N ASN A 817 7.77 36.35 -5.71
CA ASN A 817 8.00 35.17 -6.55
C ASN A 817 7.65 35.38 -8.02
N CYS A 818 6.58 36.14 -8.32
CA CYS A 818 6.25 36.52 -9.70
C CYS A 818 7.33 37.42 -10.35
N LEU A 819 8.00 38.27 -9.56
CA LEU A 819 9.03 39.20 -10.02
C LEU A 819 10.43 38.57 -10.17
N ALA A 820 10.67 37.36 -9.64
CA ALA A 820 11.99 36.72 -9.65
C ALA A 820 12.55 36.49 -11.07
N LEU A 821 11.74 35.95 -12.01
CA LEU A 821 12.19 35.77 -13.40
C LEU A 821 12.37 37.11 -14.16
N PRO A 822 11.42 38.07 -14.10
CA PRO A 822 11.65 39.42 -14.62
C PRO A 822 12.93 40.09 -14.10
N ALA A 823 13.21 40.00 -12.80
CA ALA A 823 14.43 40.53 -12.19
C ALA A 823 15.70 39.84 -12.75
N ALA A 824 15.70 38.51 -12.88
CA ALA A 824 16.81 37.77 -13.48
C ALA A 824 17.06 38.15 -14.95
N MET A 825 15.99 38.37 -15.73
CA MET A 825 16.11 38.85 -17.12
C MET A 825 16.67 40.27 -17.20
N LEU A 826 16.18 41.19 -16.36
CA LEU A 826 16.69 42.56 -16.26
C LEU A 826 18.15 42.60 -15.80
N TRP A 827 18.55 41.73 -14.88
CA TRP A 827 19.95 41.59 -14.44
C TRP A 827 20.87 41.13 -15.57
N ILE A 828 20.49 40.12 -16.36
CA ILE A 828 21.28 39.68 -17.52
C ILE A 828 21.40 40.79 -18.57
N LEU A 829 20.33 41.55 -18.82
CA LEU A 829 20.35 42.72 -19.72
C LEU A 829 21.27 43.82 -19.19
N LEU A 830 21.21 44.14 -17.89
CA LEU A 830 22.07 45.12 -17.24
C LEU A 830 23.55 44.71 -17.31
N CYS A 831 23.89 43.45 -17.00
CA CYS A 831 25.23 42.91 -17.21
C CYS A 831 25.66 43.01 -18.69
N GLY A 832 24.75 42.75 -19.63
CA GLY A 832 25.00 42.90 -21.07
C GLY A 832 25.36 44.32 -21.49
N VAL A 833 24.66 45.33 -20.96
CA VAL A 833 24.94 46.76 -21.19
C VAL A 833 26.24 47.18 -20.52
N LEU A 834 26.43 46.87 -19.23
CA LEU A 834 27.65 47.20 -18.48
C LEU A 834 28.90 46.54 -19.09
N SER A 835 28.78 45.33 -19.66
CA SER A 835 29.89 44.64 -20.30
C SER A 835 30.48 45.39 -21.51
N GLN A 836 29.72 46.28 -22.17
CA GLN A 836 30.24 47.07 -23.30
C GLN A 836 31.32 48.07 -22.87
N MET A 837 31.27 48.52 -21.60
CA MET A 837 32.27 49.40 -20.99
C MET A 837 33.57 48.65 -20.62
N LEU A 838 33.59 47.31 -20.70
CA LEU A 838 34.75 46.48 -20.39
C LEU A 838 35.62 46.18 -21.63
N PRO A 839 36.88 45.74 -21.44
CA PRO A 839 37.75 45.27 -22.51
C PRO A 839 37.11 44.16 -23.35
N HIS A 840 37.52 44.06 -24.62
CA HIS A 840 36.89 43.19 -25.63
C HIS A 840 36.72 41.72 -25.21
N ARG A 841 37.57 41.20 -24.31
CA ARG A 841 37.50 39.84 -23.75
C ARG A 841 36.23 39.57 -22.91
N PHE A 842 35.62 40.60 -22.32
CA PHE A 842 34.48 40.48 -21.40
C PHE A 842 33.14 40.99 -21.99
N ARG A 843 33.11 41.42 -23.25
CA ARG A 843 31.91 41.98 -23.88
C ARG A 843 30.87 40.91 -24.20
N PHE A 844 29.62 41.14 -23.82
CA PHE A 844 28.52 40.22 -24.14
C PHE A 844 28.10 40.42 -25.60
N GLN A 845 27.99 39.33 -26.36
CA GLN A 845 27.52 39.32 -27.75
C GLN A 845 25.99 39.12 -27.76
N PRO A 846 25.19 39.94 -28.46
CA PRO A 846 23.72 39.89 -28.37
C PRO A 846 23.09 38.52 -28.64
N ALA A 847 23.58 37.76 -29.64
CA ALA A 847 23.08 36.42 -29.93
C ALA A 847 23.35 35.42 -28.79
N LYS A 848 24.54 35.47 -28.18
CA LYS A 848 24.92 34.64 -27.03
C LYS A 848 24.15 35.02 -25.77
N MET A 849 23.96 36.33 -25.54
CA MET A 849 23.14 36.84 -24.43
C MET A 849 21.68 36.37 -24.55
N LEU A 850 21.09 36.45 -25.74
CA LEU A 850 19.73 35.95 -25.99
C LEU A 850 19.63 34.43 -25.79
N SER A 851 20.66 33.67 -26.15
CA SER A 851 20.72 32.23 -25.83
C SER A 851 20.85 31.97 -24.32
N THR A 852 21.58 32.80 -23.56
CA THR A 852 21.63 32.70 -22.09
C THR A 852 20.25 32.98 -21.48
N MET A 853 19.56 34.02 -21.93
CA MET A 853 18.20 34.36 -21.46
C MET A 853 17.23 33.20 -21.76
N GLY A 854 17.24 32.66 -22.98
CA GLY A 854 16.43 31.50 -23.35
C GLY A 854 16.73 30.24 -22.52
N GLN A 855 18.00 29.99 -22.20
CA GLN A 855 18.42 28.90 -21.33
C GLN A 855 17.89 29.08 -19.89
N VAL A 856 17.97 30.28 -19.32
CA VAL A 856 17.45 30.58 -17.98
C VAL A 856 15.92 30.45 -17.96
N CYS A 857 15.22 30.97 -18.97
CA CYS A 857 13.77 30.77 -19.12
C CYS A 857 13.38 29.29 -19.20
N GLN A 858 14.16 28.46 -19.92
CA GLN A 858 13.89 27.02 -20.01
C GLN A 858 14.10 26.27 -18.69
N VAL A 859 15.13 26.61 -17.91
CA VAL A 859 15.39 25.97 -16.59
C VAL A 859 14.41 26.44 -15.51
N THR A 860 13.93 27.68 -15.61
CA THR A 860 12.93 28.24 -14.68
C THR A 860 11.48 27.97 -15.08
N PHE A 861 11.21 27.48 -16.30
CA PHE A 861 9.87 27.27 -16.84
C PHE A 861 8.96 26.46 -15.90
N THR A 862 9.48 25.38 -15.31
CA THR A 862 8.79 24.55 -14.32
C THR A 862 8.43 25.33 -13.04
N ILE A 863 9.38 26.10 -12.50
CA ILE A 863 9.18 26.90 -11.28
C ILE A 863 8.12 27.97 -11.52
N VAL A 864 8.22 28.70 -12.64
CA VAL A 864 7.27 29.76 -12.98
C VAL A 864 5.91 29.18 -13.35
N SER A 865 5.84 27.95 -13.91
CA SER A 865 4.56 27.24 -14.08
C SER A 865 3.90 26.91 -12.74
N LYS A 866 4.67 26.41 -11.75
CA LYS A 866 4.19 26.20 -10.38
C LYS A 866 3.69 27.51 -9.76
N ILE A 867 4.48 28.59 -9.83
CA ILE A 867 4.08 29.92 -9.32
C ILE A 867 2.79 30.40 -10.01
N ALA A 868 2.72 30.34 -11.33
CA ALA A 868 1.59 30.86 -12.10
C ALA A 868 0.28 30.08 -11.87
N LEU A 869 0.37 28.78 -11.54
CA LEU A 869 -0.77 27.93 -11.20
C LEU A 869 -1.10 27.88 -9.71
N THR A 870 -0.21 28.31 -8.80
CA THR A 870 -0.50 28.36 -7.35
C THR A 870 -1.86 29.02 -7.02
N PRO A 871 -2.26 30.18 -7.60
CA PRO A 871 -3.57 30.80 -7.33
C PRO A 871 -4.79 29.98 -7.77
N MET A 872 -4.59 28.95 -8.59
CA MET A 872 -5.66 28.09 -9.13
C MET A 872 -5.81 26.78 -8.34
N MET A 873 -4.88 26.49 -7.42
CA MET A 873 -4.92 25.31 -6.55
C MET A 873 -5.86 25.56 -5.36
N CYS A 874 -7.15 25.69 -5.63
CA CYS A 874 -8.19 25.91 -4.62
C CYS A 874 -8.82 24.56 -4.19
N TYR A 875 -8.99 24.34 -2.90
CA TYR A 875 -9.62 23.15 -2.30
C TYR A 875 -10.88 23.54 -1.53
N ARG A 876 -11.85 22.64 -1.44
CA ARG A 876 -13.16 22.91 -0.83
C ARG A 876 -13.15 22.74 0.70
N HIS A 877 -13.88 23.63 1.36
CA HIS A 877 -14.25 23.55 2.76
C HIS A 877 -15.69 23.04 2.91
N PRO A 878 -16.06 22.38 4.03
CA PRO A 878 -17.43 21.93 4.28
C PRO A 878 -18.51 23.04 4.24
N ASN A 879 -18.13 24.29 4.54
CA ASN A 879 -19.03 25.46 4.42
C ASN A 879 -19.34 25.86 2.95
N GLY A 880 -18.73 25.20 1.96
CA GLY A 880 -18.91 25.46 0.53
C GLY A 880 -17.94 26.48 -0.08
N GLN A 881 -17.17 27.20 0.74
CA GLN A 881 -16.09 28.07 0.27
C GLN A 881 -14.89 27.25 -0.22
N MET A 882 -13.93 27.93 -0.86
CA MET A 882 -12.68 27.32 -1.31
C MET A 882 -11.48 28.05 -0.73
N GLY A 883 -10.60 27.32 -0.03
CA GLY A 883 -9.32 27.83 0.46
C GLY A 883 -8.21 27.62 -0.56
N LEU A 884 -7.17 28.46 -0.53
CA LEU A 884 -6.01 28.33 -1.42
C LEU A 884 -4.97 27.35 -0.85
N LEU A 885 -4.63 26.27 -1.56
CA LEU A 885 -3.87 25.13 -1.03
C LEU A 885 -2.55 25.51 -0.33
N LYS A 886 -1.75 26.39 -0.93
CA LYS A 886 -0.46 26.83 -0.36
C LYS A 886 -0.60 27.86 0.76
N TYR A 887 -1.60 28.72 0.64
CA TYR A 887 -1.84 29.85 1.55
C TYR A 887 -3.26 29.73 2.09
N ASN A 888 -3.46 28.71 2.93
CA ASN A 888 -4.77 28.21 3.35
C ASN A 888 -5.69 29.24 4.01
N GLY A 889 -5.16 30.36 4.53
CA GLY A 889 -5.95 31.51 5.01
C GLY A 889 -6.40 32.52 3.96
N ILE A 890 -6.12 32.28 2.68
CA ILE A 890 -6.67 33.06 1.56
C ILE A 890 -7.84 32.29 0.95
N LEU A 891 -9.05 32.82 1.07
CA LEU A 891 -10.24 32.31 0.40
C LEU A 891 -10.23 32.70 -1.09
N CYS A 892 -10.41 31.70 -1.95
CA CYS A 892 -10.46 31.84 -3.39
C CYS A 892 -11.72 32.58 -3.84
N PHE A 893 -11.58 33.47 -4.82
CA PHE A 893 -12.63 34.28 -5.47
C PHE A 893 -13.37 35.29 -4.58
N GLU A 894 -13.38 35.11 -3.26
CA GLU A 894 -13.96 36.07 -2.31
C GLU A 894 -12.98 37.15 -1.86
N SER A 895 -11.70 36.81 -1.67
CA SER A 895 -10.71 37.76 -1.16
C SER A 895 -10.07 38.63 -2.26
N GLY A 896 -9.93 39.92 -1.99
CA GLY A 896 -9.23 40.85 -2.88
C GLY A 896 -7.75 40.49 -3.10
N GLU A 897 -7.12 39.81 -2.12
CA GLU A 897 -5.76 39.28 -2.28
C GLU A 897 -5.71 38.14 -3.32
N HIS A 898 -6.65 37.19 -3.27
CA HIS A 898 -6.75 36.12 -4.27
C HIS A 898 -6.95 36.67 -5.68
N ALA A 899 -7.79 37.69 -5.86
CA ALA A 899 -8.02 38.32 -7.16
C ALA A 899 -6.73 38.89 -7.78
N VAL A 900 -5.88 39.55 -6.97
CA VAL A 900 -4.56 40.06 -7.43
C VAL A 900 -3.61 38.91 -7.75
N MET A 901 -3.55 37.88 -6.91
CA MET A 901 -2.70 36.70 -7.14
C MET A 901 -3.12 35.96 -8.41
N PHE A 902 -4.42 35.76 -8.64
CA PHE A 902 -4.98 35.11 -9.81
C PHE A 902 -4.69 35.90 -11.09
N ALA A 903 -4.86 37.23 -11.08
CA ALA A 903 -4.53 38.08 -12.23
C ALA A 903 -3.04 38.00 -12.62
N LEU A 904 -2.13 37.98 -11.62
CA LEU A 904 -0.69 37.79 -11.85
C LEU A 904 -0.35 36.39 -12.34
N GLY A 905 -1.01 35.35 -11.81
CA GLY A 905 -0.87 33.97 -12.27
C GLY A 905 -1.30 33.78 -13.73
N VAL A 906 -2.44 34.35 -14.13
CA VAL A 906 -2.91 34.38 -15.52
C VAL A 906 -1.92 35.14 -16.43
N ALA A 907 -1.39 36.28 -15.99
CA ALA A 907 -0.40 37.04 -16.75
C ALA A 907 0.90 36.23 -16.98
N LEU A 908 1.37 35.49 -15.96
CA LEU A 908 2.50 34.56 -16.09
C LEU A 908 2.18 33.37 -17.00
N LEU A 909 0.99 32.78 -16.93
CA LEU A 909 0.57 31.71 -17.85
C LEU A 909 0.53 32.18 -19.30
N CYS A 910 0.07 33.41 -19.58
CA CYS A 910 0.14 34.02 -20.90
C CYS A 910 1.59 34.21 -21.37
N LEU A 911 2.49 34.67 -20.49
CA LEU A 911 3.92 34.82 -20.80
C LEU A 911 4.58 33.47 -21.13
N LEU A 912 4.33 32.44 -20.30
CA LEU A 912 4.83 31.08 -20.50
C LEU A 912 4.30 30.46 -21.80
N SER A 913 3.01 30.65 -22.09
CA SER A 913 2.36 30.16 -23.31
C SER A 913 2.93 30.84 -24.56
N ALA A 914 3.18 32.15 -24.51
CA ALA A 914 3.84 32.89 -25.58
C ALA A 914 5.29 32.43 -25.79
N PHE A 915 6.04 32.17 -24.71
CA PHE A 915 7.41 31.63 -24.79
C PHE A 915 7.45 30.21 -25.36
N LEU A 916 6.52 29.34 -24.96
CA LEU A 916 6.36 27.98 -25.48
C LEU A 916 6.02 28.01 -26.98
N ALA A 917 5.04 28.83 -27.39
CA ALA A 917 4.67 29.01 -28.79
C ALA A 917 5.85 29.57 -29.62
N ALA A 918 6.60 30.54 -29.09
CA ALA A 918 7.81 31.05 -29.73
C ALA A 918 8.88 29.96 -29.89
N CYS A 919 9.12 29.13 -28.87
CA CYS A 919 10.05 28.00 -28.95
C CYS A 919 9.61 26.95 -29.98
N LEU A 920 8.32 26.60 -30.05
CA LEU A 920 7.78 25.68 -31.04
C LEU A 920 7.89 26.24 -32.48
N LEU A 921 7.63 27.53 -32.68
CA LEU A 921 7.78 28.19 -33.99
C LEU A 921 9.25 28.36 -34.42
N LEU A 922 10.15 28.68 -33.48
CA LEU A 922 11.59 28.73 -33.70
C LEU A 922 12.15 27.35 -34.04
N ALA A 923 11.71 26.32 -33.30
CA ALA A 923 11.99 24.93 -33.61
C ALA A 923 11.55 24.59 -35.04
N TRP A 924 10.25 24.64 -35.34
CA TRP A 924 9.71 24.29 -36.67
C TRP A 924 10.46 24.96 -37.84
N ARG A 925 10.90 26.21 -37.67
CA ARG A 925 11.61 26.97 -38.70
C ARG A 925 13.14 26.80 -38.69
N ALA A 926 13.75 26.21 -37.66
CA ALA A 926 15.21 26.05 -37.53
C ALA A 926 15.92 25.50 -38.77
N PRO A 927 15.52 24.36 -39.39
CA PRO A 927 16.19 23.85 -40.59
C PRO A 927 16.12 24.79 -41.80
N LEU A 928 15.00 25.53 -41.95
CA LEU A 928 14.85 26.55 -43.00
C LEU A 928 15.69 27.81 -42.74
N MET A 929 16.03 28.10 -41.49
CA MET A 929 16.95 29.20 -41.14
C MET A 929 18.42 28.82 -41.35
N ALA A 930 18.77 27.54 -41.09
CA ALA A 930 20.11 27.01 -41.36
C ALA A 930 20.47 27.08 -42.85
N GLN A 931 19.56 26.62 -43.73
CA GLN A 931 19.73 26.69 -45.20
C GLN A 931 19.83 28.13 -45.75
N ARG A 932 19.53 29.15 -44.95
CA ARG A 932 19.62 30.58 -45.31
C ARG A 932 20.84 31.28 -44.70
N SER A 933 21.83 30.51 -44.22
CA SER A 933 23.11 30.99 -43.66
C SER A 933 22.97 31.99 -42.52
N LYS A 934 21.87 31.96 -41.76
CA LYS A 934 21.62 32.92 -40.66
C LYS A 934 22.34 32.52 -39.35
N ALA A 935 23.67 32.47 -39.39
CA ALA A 935 24.52 31.99 -38.30
C ALA A 935 24.21 32.64 -36.94
N HIS A 936 24.05 33.97 -36.87
CA HIS A 936 23.68 34.66 -35.62
C HIS A 936 22.32 34.24 -35.05
N VAL A 937 21.37 33.84 -35.89
CA VAL A 937 20.04 33.40 -35.44
C VAL A 937 20.10 31.96 -34.92
N LEU A 938 20.85 31.07 -35.59
CA LEU A 938 21.17 29.75 -35.05
C LEU A 938 21.88 29.83 -33.69
N GLN A 939 22.86 30.73 -33.57
CA GLN A 939 23.57 30.99 -32.32
C GLN A 939 22.65 31.48 -31.20
N SER A 940 21.62 32.27 -31.51
CA SER A 940 20.62 32.73 -30.52
C SER A 940 19.63 31.64 -30.05
N MET A 941 19.37 30.61 -30.87
CA MET A 941 18.54 29.45 -30.48
C MET A 941 19.35 28.27 -29.92
N ARG A 942 20.66 28.46 -29.65
CA ARG A 942 21.58 27.40 -29.19
C ARG A 942 21.11 26.73 -27.89
N PHE A 943 20.42 27.45 -27.00
CA PHE A 943 19.79 26.86 -25.81
C PHE A 943 18.80 25.73 -26.16
N LEU A 944 18.02 25.92 -27.23
CA LEU A 944 16.92 25.03 -27.62
C LEU A 944 17.43 23.79 -28.37
N ILE A 945 18.38 23.96 -29.31
CA ILE A 945 18.83 22.88 -30.20
C ILE A 945 20.20 22.29 -29.83
N GLY A 946 21.07 23.04 -29.13
CA GLY A 946 22.51 22.73 -29.05
C GLY A 946 22.89 21.47 -28.26
N ARG A 947 22.01 20.98 -27.38
CA ARG A 947 22.23 19.82 -26.50
C ARG A 947 21.71 18.48 -27.07
N PHE A 948 20.95 18.52 -28.16
CA PHE A 948 20.25 17.36 -28.72
C PHE A 948 20.89 16.87 -30.02
N ARG A 949 20.68 15.60 -30.36
CA ARG A 949 21.17 14.99 -31.62
C ARG A 949 20.58 15.72 -32.83
N GLU A 950 21.34 15.72 -33.92
CA GLU A 950 20.92 16.34 -35.19
C GLU A 950 19.67 15.70 -35.80
N ASP A 951 19.36 14.45 -35.45
CA ASP A 951 18.11 13.77 -35.86
C ASP A 951 16.89 14.25 -35.03
N HIS A 952 17.11 14.71 -33.80
CA HIS A 952 16.09 14.99 -32.78
C HIS A 952 16.22 16.41 -32.19
N TRP A 953 16.68 17.36 -32.99
CA TRP A 953 16.97 18.76 -32.61
C TRP A 953 15.75 19.50 -32.01
N TRP A 954 14.53 19.02 -32.26
CA TRP A 954 13.27 19.60 -31.77
C TRP A 954 12.95 19.26 -30.31
N PHE A 955 13.61 18.26 -29.70
CA PHE A 955 13.28 17.77 -28.35
C PHE A 955 13.40 18.85 -27.26
N GLY A 956 14.25 19.86 -27.46
CA GLY A 956 14.35 21.02 -26.56
C GLY A 956 13.04 21.81 -26.37
N ALA A 957 12.15 21.80 -27.36
CA ALA A 957 10.81 22.39 -27.23
C ALA A 957 9.80 21.42 -26.57
N ALA A 958 9.95 20.10 -26.79
CA ALA A 958 9.13 19.07 -26.17
C ALA A 958 9.38 18.91 -24.65
N LEU A 959 10.53 19.35 -24.16
CA LEU A 959 10.85 19.42 -22.73
C LEU A 959 10.02 20.46 -21.95
N LEU A 960 9.61 21.56 -22.59
CA LEU A 960 8.94 22.68 -21.90
C LEU A 960 7.56 22.31 -21.32
N PRO A 961 6.63 21.65 -22.07
CA PRO A 961 5.32 21.30 -21.53
C PRO A 961 5.33 20.44 -20.26
N ARG A 962 6.38 19.62 -20.03
CA ARG A 962 6.45 18.71 -18.86
C ARG A 962 6.24 19.46 -17.54
N GLY A 963 6.94 20.58 -17.32
CA GLY A 963 6.84 21.35 -16.07
C GLY A 963 5.44 21.95 -15.87
N LEU A 964 4.81 22.43 -16.94
CA LEU A 964 3.46 22.98 -16.92
C LEU A 964 2.41 21.89 -16.66
N LEU A 965 2.51 20.74 -17.32
CA LEU A 965 1.58 19.62 -17.16
C LEU A 965 1.63 19.02 -15.74
N LEU A 966 2.83 18.92 -15.14
CA LEU A 966 2.98 18.49 -13.74
C LEU A 966 2.30 19.46 -12.76
N SER A 967 2.49 20.77 -12.94
CA SER A 967 1.81 21.79 -12.12
C SER A 967 0.29 21.82 -12.36
N LEU A 968 -0.16 21.59 -13.59
CA LEU A 968 -1.57 21.59 -13.97
C LEU A 968 -2.33 20.38 -13.40
N ALA A 969 -1.69 19.21 -13.33
CA ALA A 969 -2.27 18.02 -12.71
C ALA A 969 -2.71 18.25 -11.25
N ILE A 970 -1.96 19.06 -10.50
CA ILE A 970 -2.29 19.44 -9.12
C ILE A 970 -3.48 20.38 -9.09
N ALA A 971 -3.48 21.43 -9.93
CA ALA A 971 -4.55 22.43 -9.99
C ALA A 971 -5.89 21.89 -10.54
N LEU A 972 -5.88 20.85 -11.39
CA LEU A 972 -7.09 20.22 -11.93
C LEU A 972 -7.83 19.31 -10.93
N ALA A 973 -7.12 18.77 -9.93
CA ALA A 973 -7.63 17.73 -9.04
C ALA A 973 -7.36 18.01 -7.55
N THR A 974 -7.39 19.28 -7.15
CA THR A 974 -6.98 19.75 -5.81
C THR A 974 -7.69 19.05 -4.64
N ASP A 975 -8.97 18.69 -4.79
CA ASP A 975 -9.74 17.96 -3.77
C ASP A 975 -9.47 16.43 -3.74
N HIS A 976 -8.66 15.91 -4.68
CA HIS A 976 -8.55 14.47 -4.97
C HIS A 976 -7.07 14.02 -5.14
N PRO A 977 -6.31 13.84 -4.03
CA PRO A 977 -4.86 13.58 -4.09
C PRO A 977 -4.48 12.29 -4.85
N TYR A 978 -5.33 11.26 -4.82
CA TYR A 978 -5.12 10.04 -5.62
C TYR A 978 -5.17 10.33 -7.14
N ILE A 979 -6.07 11.21 -7.59
CA ILE A 979 -6.17 11.63 -9.00
C ILE A 979 -4.96 12.50 -9.37
N GLN A 980 -4.49 13.38 -8.48
CA GLN A 980 -3.25 14.13 -8.68
C GLN A 980 -2.05 13.21 -8.93
N MET A 981 -1.87 12.17 -8.08
CA MET A 981 -0.79 11.18 -8.26
C MET A 981 -0.88 10.43 -9.60
N ILE A 982 -2.07 9.99 -10.00
CA ILE A 982 -2.28 9.31 -11.29
C ILE A 982 -1.96 10.24 -12.47
N LEU A 983 -2.45 11.47 -12.46
CA LEU A 983 -2.18 12.46 -13.52
C LEU A 983 -0.69 12.80 -13.61
N ILE A 984 0.00 12.96 -12.48
CA ILE A 984 1.46 13.18 -12.43
C ILE A 984 2.21 11.97 -12.99
N ALA A 985 1.87 10.75 -12.56
CA ALA A 985 2.49 9.52 -13.04
C ALA A 985 2.34 9.37 -14.56
N LEU A 986 1.16 9.66 -15.11
CA LEU A 986 0.91 9.68 -16.56
C LEU A 986 1.78 10.71 -17.30
N VAL A 987 1.94 11.93 -16.76
CA VAL A 987 2.79 12.97 -17.38
C VAL A 987 4.27 12.54 -17.40
N VAL A 988 4.78 11.94 -16.31
CA VAL A 988 6.17 11.45 -16.27
C VAL A 988 6.34 10.22 -17.17
N LEU A 989 5.38 9.30 -17.21
CA LEU A 989 5.41 8.11 -18.07
C LEU A 989 5.40 8.46 -19.56
N CYS A 990 4.52 9.39 -19.98
CA CYS A 990 4.51 9.89 -21.36
C CYS A 990 5.83 10.55 -21.75
N TYR A 991 6.44 11.36 -20.85
CA TYR A 991 7.78 11.90 -21.08
C TYR A 991 8.83 10.78 -21.24
N LEU A 992 8.84 9.81 -20.33
CA LEU A 992 9.78 8.69 -20.33
C LEU A 992 9.67 7.84 -21.62
N ILE A 993 8.46 7.58 -22.11
CA ILE A 993 8.25 6.85 -23.37
C ILE A 993 8.84 7.63 -24.56
N ILE A 994 8.57 8.94 -24.67
CA ILE A 994 9.12 9.76 -25.77
C ILE A 994 10.65 9.80 -25.70
N GLN A 995 11.21 9.88 -24.48
CA GLN A 995 12.65 9.89 -24.21
C GLN A 995 13.32 8.58 -24.63
N LEU A 996 12.76 7.44 -24.19
CA LEU A 996 13.27 6.08 -24.49
C LEU A 996 13.15 5.70 -25.97
N VAL A 997 12.18 6.28 -26.70
CA VAL A 997 12.01 6.06 -28.15
C VAL A 997 12.98 6.92 -28.97
N THR A 998 13.26 8.16 -28.54
CA THR A 998 14.03 9.13 -29.36
C THR A 998 15.53 9.19 -29.05
N TRP A 999 15.97 8.82 -27.83
CA TRP A 999 17.36 8.98 -27.37
C TRP A 999 17.97 10.35 -27.75
N PRO A 1000 17.34 11.46 -27.32
CA PRO A 1000 17.53 12.76 -27.94
C PRO A 1000 18.85 13.44 -27.53
N TRP A 1001 19.48 13.06 -26.41
CA TRP A 1001 20.69 13.71 -25.91
C TRP A 1001 21.93 13.29 -26.69
N LYS A 1002 22.85 14.24 -26.97
CA LYS A 1002 24.08 13.99 -27.74
C LYS A 1002 25.03 12.95 -27.15
N LEU A 1003 24.97 12.71 -25.84
CA LEU A 1003 25.81 11.75 -25.12
C LEU A 1003 24.94 10.55 -24.68
N PRO A 1004 25.30 9.29 -25.02
CA PRO A 1004 24.53 8.11 -24.60
C PRO A 1004 24.28 8.05 -23.08
N ALA A 1005 25.30 8.37 -22.26
CA ALA A 1005 25.18 8.39 -20.80
C ALA A 1005 24.12 9.38 -20.27
N LEU A 1006 23.87 10.50 -20.96
CA LEU A 1006 22.80 11.44 -20.59
C LEU A 1006 21.40 10.86 -20.85
N ASN A 1007 21.24 10.06 -21.90
CA ASN A 1007 19.97 9.35 -22.17
C ASN A 1007 19.68 8.31 -21.08
N PHE A 1008 20.69 7.53 -20.67
CA PHE A 1008 20.56 6.58 -19.54
C PHE A 1008 20.23 7.28 -18.22
N PHE A 1009 20.86 8.43 -17.92
CA PHE A 1009 20.65 9.17 -16.66
C PHE A 1009 19.23 9.79 -16.57
N ASP A 1010 18.77 10.41 -17.65
CA ASP A 1010 17.41 10.98 -17.76
C ASP A 1010 16.32 9.88 -17.74
N ALA A 1011 16.59 8.72 -18.38
CA ALA A 1011 15.73 7.55 -18.29
C ALA A 1011 15.66 6.97 -16.87
N ALA A 1012 16.79 6.86 -16.17
CA ALA A 1012 16.85 6.37 -14.79
C ALA A 1012 16.11 7.29 -13.82
N ILE A 1013 16.27 8.61 -13.96
CA ILE A 1013 15.50 9.61 -13.20
C ILE A 1013 13.99 9.47 -13.49
N GLY A 1014 13.60 9.36 -14.75
CA GLY A 1014 12.19 9.20 -15.13
C GLY A 1014 11.57 7.92 -14.58
N ALA A 1015 12.25 6.78 -14.72
CA ALA A 1015 11.79 5.49 -14.20
C ALA A 1015 11.71 5.48 -12.67
N ALA A 1016 12.70 6.04 -11.97
CA ALA A 1016 12.68 6.13 -10.51
C ALA A 1016 11.54 7.04 -10.01
N LEU A 1017 11.27 8.18 -10.65
CA LEU A 1017 10.13 9.03 -10.30
C LEU A 1017 8.80 8.28 -10.48
N VAL A 1018 8.62 7.52 -11.57
CA VAL A 1018 7.42 6.69 -11.80
C VAL A 1018 7.28 5.61 -10.72
N MET A 1019 8.36 4.90 -10.38
CA MET A 1019 8.38 3.91 -9.28
C MET A 1019 7.94 4.53 -7.96
N ILE A 1020 8.47 5.70 -7.60
CA ILE A 1020 8.11 6.41 -6.36
C ILE A 1020 6.61 6.77 -6.35
N MET A 1021 6.04 7.22 -7.48
CA MET A 1021 4.60 7.54 -7.56
C MET A 1021 3.73 6.28 -7.42
N PHE A 1022 4.12 5.14 -7.98
CA PHE A 1022 3.37 3.89 -7.81
C PHE A 1022 3.46 3.36 -6.38
N ILE A 1023 4.62 3.46 -5.72
CA ILE A 1023 4.79 3.04 -4.33
C ILE A 1023 3.91 3.89 -3.39
N PHE A 1024 3.87 5.22 -3.55
CA PHE A 1024 2.97 6.07 -2.76
C PHE A 1024 1.49 5.94 -3.16
N GLY A 1025 1.20 5.64 -4.42
CA GLY A 1025 -0.15 5.28 -4.87
C GLY A 1025 -0.72 4.04 -4.17
N ALA A 1026 0.14 3.14 -3.67
CA ALA A 1026 -0.25 1.96 -2.90
C ALA A 1026 -0.61 2.26 -1.42
N PHE A 1027 -0.49 3.50 -0.94
CA PHE A 1027 -0.90 3.90 0.43
C PHE A 1027 -2.43 4.10 0.53
N ALA A 1028 -3.20 3.14 0.03
CA ALA A 1028 -4.63 3.06 0.25
C ALA A 1028 -4.91 2.69 1.72
N PRO A 1029 -5.98 3.22 2.36
CA PRO A 1029 -6.28 2.92 3.76
C PRO A 1029 -6.58 1.44 4.04
N ALA A 1030 -6.92 0.66 3.00
CA ALA A 1030 -7.12 -0.80 3.06
C ALA A 1030 -5.81 -1.62 3.16
N VAL A 1031 -4.64 -0.99 3.05
CA VAL A 1031 -3.33 -1.67 3.17
C VAL A 1031 -2.87 -1.68 4.63
N SER A 1032 -2.48 -2.86 5.12
CA SER A 1032 -2.03 -3.10 6.50
C SER A 1032 -0.84 -2.22 6.89
N THR A 1033 -0.68 -1.98 8.20
CA THR A 1033 0.41 -1.16 8.76
C THR A 1033 1.79 -1.69 8.37
N GLU A 1034 2.04 -2.99 8.58
CA GLU A 1034 3.32 -3.62 8.22
C GLU A 1034 3.65 -3.51 6.72
N MET A 1035 2.66 -3.66 5.83
CA MET A 1035 2.86 -3.45 4.39
C MET A 1035 3.17 -1.97 4.10
N ARG A 1036 2.53 -1.03 4.80
CA ARG A 1036 2.76 0.41 4.69
C ARG A 1036 4.18 0.82 5.12
N ASP A 1037 4.70 0.22 6.18
CA ASP A 1037 6.05 0.45 6.68
C ASP A 1037 7.10 -0.14 5.72
N ASN A 1038 6.86 -1.36 5.21
CA ASN A 1038 7.69 -1.97 4.16
C ASN A 1038 7.70 -1.15 2.86
N LEU A 1039 6.55 -0.63 2.41
CA LEU A 1039 6.45 0.28 1.26
C LEU A 1039 7.19 1.61 1.51
N THR A 1040 7.12 2.15 2.73
CA THR A 1040 7.85 3.35 3.14
C THR A 1040 9.37 3.14 3.08
N MET A 1041 9.85 2.01 3.61
CA MET A 1041 11.26 1.63 3.53
C MET A 1041 11.73 1.39 2.10
N MET A 1042 10.90 0.76 1.24
CA MET A 1042 11.23 0.58 -0.18
C MET A 1042 11.30 1.90 -0.94
N ALA A 1043 10.40 2.86 -0.66
CA ALA A 1043 10.47 4.21 -1.21
C ALA A 1043 11.75 4.94 -0.75
N LEU A 1044 12.09 4.86 0.54
CA LEU A 1044 13.27 5.49 1.11
C LEU A 1044 14.56 4.94 0.48
N VAL A 1045 14.71 3.61 0.37
CA VAL A 1045 15.85 2.97 -0.30
C VAL A 1045 15.95 3.40 -1.77
N LEU A 1046 14.84 3.48 -2.49
CA LEU A 1046 14.85 3.85 -3.90
C LEU A 1046 15.22 5.33 -4.10
N VAL A 1047 14.71 6.25 -3.25
CA VAL A 1047 15.14 7.66 -3.23
C VAL A 1047 16.63 7.78 -2.90
N CYS A 1048 17.12 7.10 -1.85
CA CYS A 1048 18.53 7.15 -1.47
C CYS A 1048 19.44 6.60 -2.57
N SER A 1049 19.06 5.51 -3.25
CA SER A 1049 19.82 4.96 -4.38
C SER A 1049 19.92 5.95 -5.55
N LEU A 1050 18.82 6.66 -5.85
CA LEU A 1050 18.79 7.69 -6.90
C LEU A 1050 19.68 8.87 -6.53
N GLN A 1051 19.66 9.34 -5.27
CA GLN A 1051 20.54 10.41 -4.80
C GLN A 1051 22.03 10.00 -4.85
N VAL A 1052 22.37 8.75 -4.54
CA VAL A 1052 23.74 8.22 -4.68
C VAL A 1052 24.18 8.20 -6.16
N VAL A 1053 23.31 7.79 -7.09
CA VAL A 1053 23.62 7.81 -8.54
C VAL A 1053 23.80 9.24 -9.06
N VAL A 1054 22.94 10.17 -8.63
CA VAL A 1054 23.05 11.61 -8.96
C VAL A 1054 24.37 12.18 -8.41
N LEU A 1055 24.68 11.93 -7.13
CA LEU A 1055 25.90 12.40 -6.48
C LEU A 1055 27.16 11.82 -7.15
N ALA A 1056 27.16 10.52 -7.48
CA ALA A 1056 28.26 9.88 -8.19
C ALA A 1056 28.49 10.50 -9.59
N MET A 1057 27.43 10.82 -10.33
CA MET A 1057 27.53 11.51 -11.62
C MET A 1057 28.04 12.96 -11.50
N VAL A 1058 27.63 13.69 -10.46
CA VAL A 1058 28.16 15.03 -10.14
C VAL A 1058 29.64 14.96 -9.75
N ILE A 1059 30.04 14.00 -8.89
CA ILE A 1059 31.44 13.80 -8.50
C ILE A 1059 32.29 13.40 -9.72
N MET A 1060 31.87 12.42 -10.52
CA MET A 1060 32.60 11.99 -11.73
C MET A 1060 32.79 13.14 -12.73
N THR A 1061 31.76 13.97 -12.95
CA THR A 1061 31.86 15.12 -13.84
C THR A 1061 32.73 16.23 -13.27
N PHE A 1062 32.73 16.46 -11.95
CA PHE A 1062 33.62 17.41 -11.28
C PHE A 1062 35.08 16.94 -11.29
N CYS A 1063 35.36 15.69 -10.92
CA CYS A 1063 36.69 15.09 -11.00
C CYS A 1063 37.25 15.08 -12.43
N ALA A 1064 36.40 14.86 -13.44
CA ALA A 1064 36.81 14.98 -14.84
C ALA A 1064 37.14 16.42 -15.26
N LEU A 1065 36.47 17.44 -14.72
CA LEU A 1065 36.82 18.84 -14.93
C LEU A 1065 38.16 19.20 -14.25
N LEU A 1066 38.41 18.72 -13.02
CA LEU A 1066 39.69 18.88 -12.35
C LEU A 1066 40.83 18.20 -13.11
N ASN A 1067 40.66 16.94 -13.52
CA ASN A 1067 41.65 16.20 -14.31
C ASN A 1067 41.93 16.87 -15.67
N ARG A 1068 40.91 17.44 -16.33
CA ARG A 1068 41.06 18.24 -17.55
C ARG A 1068 41.89 19.50 -17.32
N HIS A 1069 41.76 20.15 -16.16
CA HIS A 1069 42.57 21.30 -15.78
C HIS A 1069 44.00 20.93 -15.39
N ALA A 1070 44.21 19.75 -14.78
CA ALA A 1070 45.52 19.30 -14.31
C ALA A 1070 46.39 18.66 -15.41
N MET A 1071 45.81 17.90 -16.34
CA MET A 1071 46.53 17.12 -17.37
C MET A 1071 46.38 17.68 -18.80
N GLY A 1072 45.62 18.76 -19.00
CA GLY A 1072 45.41 19.36 -20.30
C GLY A 1072 44.42 18.60 -21.21
N SER A 1073 44.24 19.08 -22.45
CA SER A 1073 43.14 18.68 -23.34
C SER A 1073 43.35 17.35 -24.09
N ALA A 1074 44.48 16.67 -23.88
CA ALA A 1074 44.90 15.51 -24.66
C ALA A 1074 44.23 14.19 -24.25
N GLN A 1075 43.82 14.05 -22.98
CA GLN A 1075 43.50 12.75 -22.37
C GLN A 1075 42.11 12.75 -21.69
N GLU A 1076 41.06 12.99 -22.48
CA GLU A 1076 39.67 12.93 -22.02
C GLU A 1076 39.26 11.49 -21.62
N SER A 1077 38.46 11.36 -20.55
CA SER A 1077 38.09 10.06 -19.96
C SER A 1077 37.18 9.26 -20.89
N ARG A 1078 37.56 8.01 -21.21
CA ARG A 1078 36.83 7.14 -22.16
C ARG A 1078 35.33 7.01 -21.86
N PHE A 1079 34.94 7.03 -20.59
CA PHE A 1079 33.54 6.94 -20.13
C PHE A 1079 32.64 8.12 -20.58
N MET A 1080 33.22 9.28 -20.90
CA MET A 1080 32.49 10.44 -21.45
C MET A 1080 32.84 10.75 -22.91
N SER A 1081 33.67 9.94 -23.58
CA SER A 1081 33.98 10.10 -25.00
C SER A 1081 32.95 9.36 -25.87
N LEU A 1082 32.65 9.91 -27.06
CA LEU A 1082 31.81 9.30 -28.09
C LEU A 1082 32.54 8.17 -28.87
N GLY A 1083 33.28 7.32 -28.15
CA GLY A 1083 34.21 6.35 -28.71
C GLY A 1083 35.54 6.98 -29.14
N THR A 1084 36.25 6.32 -30.07
CA THR A 1084 37.44 6.85 -30.73
C THR A 1084 37.05 7.83 -31.83
N LEU A 1085 37.66 9.01 -31.87
CA LEU A 1085 37.56 9.90 -33.03
C LEU A 1085 38.00 9.14 -34.30
N PRO A 1086 37.25 9.20 -35.41
CA PRO A 1086 37.77 8.78 -36.70
C PRO A 1086 39.00 9.62 -37.03
N ASN A 1087 40.02 9.03 -37.68
CA ASN A 1087 41.27 9.72 -37.97
C ASN A 1087 40.98 11.04 -38.72
N THR A 1088 41.25 12.17 -38.05
CA THR A 1088 40.84 13.50 -38.49
C THR A 1088 41.61 13.95 -39.72
N GLN A 1089 42.85 13.48 -39.91
CA GLN A 1089 43.59 13.67 -41.16
C GLN A 1089 42.91 12.89 -42.28
N ASN A 1090 42.62 11.59 -42.12
CA ASN A 1090 41.92 10.79 -43.14
C ASN A 1090 40.55 11.39 -43.55
N LEU A 1091 39.83 12.07 -42.63
CA LEU A 1091 38.61 12.81 -42.93
C LEU A 1091 38.89 14.13 -43.68
N ALA A 1092 39.89 14.90 -43.24
CA ALA A 1092 40.33 16.13 -43.93
C ALA A 1092 40.87 15.84 -45.34
N ASP A 1093 41.70 14.80 -45.50
CA ASP A 1093 42.23 14.31 -46.77
C ASP A 1093 41.10 13.95 -47.74
N LYS A 1094 40.05 13.26 -47.25
CA LYS A 1094 38.87 12.90 -48.05
C LYS A 1094 38.01 14.11 -48.42
N LEU A 1095 37.86 15.08 -47.52
CA LEU A 1095 37.15 16.33 -47.82
C LEU A 1095 37.96 17.20 -48.80
N GLY A 1096 39.29 17.22 -48.68
CA GLY A 1096 40.21 17.88 -49.60
C GLY A 1096 40.20 17.24 -50.99
N LEU A 1097 40.30 15.90 -51.07
CA LEU A 1097 40.15 15.14 -52.32
C LEU A 1097 38.79 15.38 -52.97
N LEU A 1098 37.69 15.33 -52.21
CA LEU A 1098 36.35 15.60 -52.72
C LEU A 1098 36.22 17.05 -53.21
N SER A 1099 36.78 18.01 -52.48
CA SER A 1099 36.81 19.43 -52.87
C SER A 1099 37.61 19.65 -54.17
N ALA A 1100 38.81 19.06 -54.26
CA ALA A 1100 39.65 19.11 -55.45
C ALA A 1100 38.94 18.48 -56.65
N HIS A 1101 38.34 17.29 -56.50
CA HIS A 1101 37.64 16.60 -57.59
C HIS A 1101 36.38 17.36 -58.04
N ILE A 1102 35.69 18.07 -57.14
CA ILE A 1102 34.58 18.98 -57.49
C ILE A 1102 35.09 20.25 -58.19
N MET A 1103 36.33 20.69 -57.94
CA MET A 1103 36.96 21.84 -58.58
C MET A 1103 37.61 21.51 -59.94
N ASP A 1104 38.07 20.28 -60.15
CA ASP A 1104 38.56 19.80 -61.46
C ASP A 1104 37.44 19.72 -62.52
N ILE A 1105 36.20 19.46 -62.09
CA ILE A 1105 35.04 19.46 -62.99
C ILE A 1105 34.85 20.88 -63.59
N PRO A 1106 34.62 21.00 -64.92
CA PRO A 1106 34.32 22.28 -65.56
C PRO A 1106 33.20 23.05 -64.87
N ALA A 1107 33.35 24.37 -64.72
CA ALA A 1107 32.42 25.20 -63.94
C ALA A 1107 30.96 25.13 -64.44
N GLU A 1108 30.75 24.84 -65.72
CA GLU A 1108 29.43 24.65 -66.34
C GLU A 1108 28.81 23.29 -65.95
N GLU A 1109 29.61 22.21 -65.90
CA GLU A 1109 29.14 20.85 -65.59
C GLU A 1109 28.90 20.61 -64.10
N ARG A 1110 29.62 21.29 -63.19
CA ARG A 1110 29.43 21.17 -61.72
C ARG A 1110 27.97 21.35 -61.33
N GLY A 1111 27.29 22.31 -61.97
CA GLY A 1111 25.90 22.64 -61.71
C GLY A 1111 24.93 21.53 -62.11
N ASP A 1112 25.27 20.69 -63.10
CA ASP A 1112 24.43 19.60 -63.58
C ASP A 1112 24.74 18.26 -62.91
N ILE A 1113 26.00 17.97 -62.59
CA ILE A 1113 26.37 16.82 -61.76
C ILE A 1113 25.75 16.93 -60.36
N LEU A 1114 25.75 18.13 -59.76
CA LEU A 1114 25.06 18.36 -58.48
C LEU A 1114 23.53 18.17 -58.59
N LYS A 1115 22.89 18.39 -59.74
CA LYS A 1115 21.45 18.13 -59.94
C LYS A 1115 21.10 16.64 -60.01
N GLN A 1116 22.09 15.75 -60.22
CA GLN A 1116 21.87 14.29 -60.26
C GLN A 1116 21.83 13.67 -58.84
N LEU A 1117 22.35 14.36 -57.83
CA LEU A 1117 22.22 13.95 -56.43
C LEU A 1117 20.79 14.19 -55.92
N SER A 1118 20.35 13.40 -54.94
CA SER A 1118 19.00 13.57 -54.40
C SER A 1118 18.85 14.92 -53.69
N ILE A 1119 17.64 15.48 -53.75
CA ILE A 1119 17.27 16.72 -53.03
C ILE A 1119 17.49 16.58 -51.51
N TYR A 1120 17.45 15.36 -50.97
CA TYR A 1120 17.71 15.10 -49.56
C TYR A 1120 19.20 15.19 -49.23
N ASP A 1121 20.05 14.56 -50.04
CA ASP A 1121 21.50 14.52 -49.84
C ASP A 1121 22.13 15.91 -50.07
N LEU A 1122 21.70 16.62 -51.10
CA LEU A 1122 22.09 18.01 -51.34
C LEU A 1122 21.77 18.92 -50.15
N ARG A 1123 20.56 18.81 -49.60
CA ARG A 1123 20.16 19.57 -48.40
C ARG A 1123 20.98 19.18 -47.17
N LYS A 1124 21.24 17.89 -46.97
CA LYS A 1124 22.02 17.39 -45.84
C LYS A 1124 23.47 17.90 -45.91
N THR A 1125 24.12 17.78 -47.07
CA THR A 1125 25.46 18.31 -47.33
C THR A 1125 25.53 19.83 -47.17
N GLN A 1126 24.55 20.58 -47.70
CA GLN A 1126 24.47 22.03 -47.52
C GLN A 1126 24.32 22.42 -46.04
N SER A 1127 23.50 21.70 -45.27
CA SER A 1127 23.33 21.91 -43.83
C SER A 1127 24.61 21.62 -43.05
N VAL A 1128 25.33 20.52 -43.35
CA VAL A 1128 26.62 20.17 -42.72
C VAL A 1128 27.68 21.24 -43.00
N ILE A 1129 27.84 21.69 -44.25
CA ILE A 1129 28.78 22.76 -44.61
C ILE A 1129 28.41 24.07 -43.90
N SER A 1130 27.12 24.39 -43.82
CA SER A 1130 26.63 25.60 -43.14
C SER A 1130 26.85 25.55 -41.62
N ALA A 1131 26.78 24.38 -41.00
CA ALA A 1131 27.06 24.18 -39.58
C ALA A 1131 28.56 24.28 -39.29
N LEU A 1132 29.41 23.63 -40.11
CA LEU A 1132 30.87 23.72 -40.00
C LEU A 1132 31.37 25.17 -40.14
N GLY A 1133 30.89 25.90 -41.15
CA GLY A 1133 31.23 27.32 -41.32
C GLY A 1133 30.76 28.23 -40.18
N ALA A 1134 29.71 27.84 -39.43
CA ALA A 1134 29.22 28.59 -38.28
C ALA A 1134 30.04 28.37 -37.00
N GLU A 1135 30.59 27.16 -36.77
CA GLU A 1135 31.44 26.86 -35.61
C GLU A 1135 32.92 27.20 -35.87
N LEU A 1136 33.41 27.12 -37.12
CA LEU A 1136 34.78 27.53 -37.50
C LEU A 1136 35.00 29.07 -37.49
N GLY A 1137 33.93 29.86 -37.42
CA GLY A 1137 34.01 31.32 -37.24
C GLY A 1137 34.52 32.11 -38.44
N SER A 1138 34.74 31.47 -39.60
CA SER A 1138 35.29 32.08 -40.81
C SER A 1138 34.31 33.06 -41.47
N SER A 1139 34.52 34.36 -41.22
CA SER A 1139 33.73 35.45 -41.81
C SER A 1139 33.81 35.52 -43.34
N GLU A 1140 34.83 34.95 -43.97
CA GLU A 1140 35.02 34.96 -45.42
C GLU A 1140 33.96 34.12 -46.17
N LEU A 1141 33.46 33.04 -45.58
CA LEU A 1141 32.38 32.24 -46.17
C LEU A 1141 31.04 33.00 -46.27
N MET A 1142 30.92 34.18 -45.65
CA MET A 1142 29.79 35.10 -45.79
C MET A 1142 29.96 36.12 -46.94
N LEU A 1143 31.17 36.32 -47.49
CA LEU A 1143 31.44 37.44 -48.41
C LEU A 1143 30.82 37.28 -49.81
N SER A 1144 30.53 36.06 -50.26
CA SER A 1144 30.04 35.76 -51.62
C SER A 1144 28.73 36.48 -51.97
N ARG A 1145 27.97 36.96 -50.97
CA ARG A 1145 26.68 37.63 -51.17
C ARG A 1145 26.73 39.13 -51.50
N ARG A 1146 27.93 39.72 -51.70
CA ARG A 1146 28.07 41.11 -52.21
C ARG A 1146 28.50 41.21 -53.69
N VAL A 1147 28.73 40.10 -54.38
CA VAL A 1147 29.07 40.09 -55.83
C VAL A 1147 28.03 39.30 -56.63
N SER A 1148 26.83 39.86 -56.76
CA SER A 1148 25.76 39.33 -57.65
C SER A 1148 24.62 40.34 -57.92
N ILE A 1149 24.94 41.62 -58.12
CA ILE A 1149 24.03 42.59 -58.75
C ILE A 1149 24.63 43.06 -60.08
N CYS A 1150 24.77 42.13 -61.03
CA CYS A 1150 25.11 42.44 -62.43
C CYS A 1150 24.82 41.26 -63.39
N LYS A 1151 23.67 41.29 -64.08
CA LYS A 1151 23.26 40.37 -65.17
C LYS A 1151 23.04 38.90 -64.70
N THR A 1152 22.35 37.99 -65.40
CA THR A 1152 21.62 37.90 -66.70
C THR A 1152 20.17 37.44 -66.42
N SER A 1153 19.06 37.86 -67.04
CA SER A 1153 18.61 37.95 -68.45
C SER A 1153 18.18 36.61 -69.11
N SER A 1154 16.85 36.37 -69.17
CA SER A 1154 16.13 35.31 -69.93
C SER A 1154 16.38 33.85 -69.47
N PHE A 1155 15.55 32.83 -69.75
CA PHE A 1155 14.23 32.64 -70.40
C PHE A 1155 13.36 31.80 -69.41
N SER A 1156 12.06 31.48 -69.52
CA SER A 1156 10.99 31.53 -70.56
C SER A 1156 9.62 31.72 -69.85
N SER A 1157 8.39 31.53 -70.38
CA SER A 1157 7.85 30.93 -71.62
C SER A 1157 6.50 31.58 -72.04
N LEU A 1158 5.83 31.02 -73.07
CA LEU A 1158 4.49 31.32 -73.60
C LEU A 1158 4.30 32.53 -74.56
N ARG A 1159 4.25 32.18 -75.86
CA ARG A 1159 3.39 32.66 -76.98
C ARG A 1159 3.11 34.17 -77.17
N SER A 1160 3.53 34.62 -78.36
CA SER A 1160 3.20 35.80 -79.18
C SER A 1160 1.70 36.19 -79.36
N PRO A 1161 1.36 37.34 -80.00
CA PRO A 1161 2.01 38.68 -80.00
C PRO A 1161 1.00 39.89 -80.01
N LYS A 1162 1.47 41.15 -79.84
CA LYS A 1162 1.14 42.34 -80.71
C LYS A 1162 1.58 43.72 -80.16
N SER A 1163 2.00 44.60 -81.09
CA SER A 1163 1.95 46.10 -81.08
C SER A 1163 2.71 46.94 -80.02
N SER A 1164 2.91 48.21 -80.35
CA SER A 1164 3.84 49.23 -79.81
C SER A 1164 3.13 50.61 -79.74
N PRO A 1165 3.75 51.80 -79.47
CA PRO A 1165 4.98 52.19 -78.74
C PRO A 1165 4.83 53.47 -77.82
N LYS A 1166 5.96 54.01 -77.28
CA LYS A 1166 6.24 55.45 -76.90
C LYS A 1166 5.55 56.08 -75.65
N SER A 1167 6.06 57.17 -75.03
CA SER A 1167 7.44 57.71 -74.80
C SER A 1167 7.46 59.01 -73.95
N GLY A 1168 8.37 59.12 -72.97
CA GLY A 1168 8.95 60.39 -72.43
C GLY A 1168 8.09 61.31 -71.55
N ASP A 1169 8.62 62.36 -70.87
CA ASP A 1169 10.01 62.71 -70.51
C ASP A 1169 10.06 63.90 -69.49
N ALA A 1170 11.27 64.21 -68.98
CA ALA A 1170 11.74 65.49 -68.37
C ALA A 1170 11.73 65.73 -66.83
N GLU A 1171 12.72 66.53 -66.37
CA GLU A 1171 13.14 66.83 -64.97
C GLU A 1171 12.90 68.34 -64.63
N PRO A 1172 13.75 69.21 -63.97
CA PRO A 1172 15.17 69.12 -63.47
C PRO A 1172 15.49 69.79 -62.10
N ILE A 1173 16.81 70.00 -61.83
CA ILE A 1173 17.48 70.82 -60.78
C ILE A 1173 17.66 70.09 -59.41
N ASP A 1174 18.82 70.06 -58.72
CA ASP A 1174 20.28 70.22 -59.00
C ASP A 1174 21.03 69.64 -57.74
N SER A 1175 22.33 69.73 -57.39
CA SER A 1175 23.53 70.48 -57.85
C SER A 1175 24.86 69.85 -57.41
N SER A 1176 25.98 70.45 -57.86
CA SER A 1176 27.38 70.27 -57.40
C SER A 1176 28.11 68.94 -57.75
N ARG A 1177 29.45 68.95 -57.67
CA ARG A 1177 30.45 68.08 -58.39
C ARG A 1177 31.78 67.98 -57.57
N PRO A 1178 32.89 67.27 -57.95
CA PRO A 1178 33.22 66.58 -59.23
C PRO A 1178 33.98 65.21 -59.23
N ASN A 1179 33.75 64.43 -60.29
CA ASN A 1179 34.65 63.63 -61.16
C ASN A 1179 36.06 63.07 -60.74
N LEU A 1180 36.27 61.82 -61.23
CA LEU A 1180 37.40 61.28 -62.05
C LEU A 1180 38.53 60.37 -61.46
N ARG A 1181 38.67 59.20 -62.12
CA ARG A 1181 39.85 58.34 -62.41
C ARG A 1181 40.62 57.59 -61.28
N CYS A 1182 40.52 56.25 -61.39
CA CYS A 1182 41.59 55.24 -61.57
C CYS A 1182 42.85 55.19 -60.70
N LEU A 1183 43.34 53.95 -60.55
CA LEU A 1183 44.57 53.51 -59.84
C LEU A 1183 44.48 53.67 -58.31
N ALA A 1184 45.18 52.92 -57.46
CA ALA A 1184 45.81 51.59 -57.42
C ALA A 1184 46.89 51.69 -56.33
N GLU A 1185 47.28 50.57 -55.72
CA GLU A 1185 48.53 50.46 -54.94
C GLU A 1185 48.58 51.35 -53.65
N LEU A 1186 49.46 51.14 -52.67
CA LEU A 1186 50.50 50.13 -52.41
C LEU A 1186 50.61 49.89 -50.88
N ASN A 1187 51.50 48.98 -50.46
CA ASN A 1187 52.20 48.84 -49.16
C ASN A 1187 51.91 49.86 -48.02
N THR A 1188 51.91 49.46 -46.75
CA THR A 1188 53.11 48.94 -46.05
C THR A 1188 52.86 47.97 -44.88
N GLU A 1189 53.85 47.07 -44.70
CA GLU A 1189 54.57 46.70 -43.45
C GLU A 1189 53.79 46.44 -42.12
N HIS A 1190 54.11 45.43 -41.30
CA HIS A 1190 55.41 44.76 -41.09
C HIS A 1190 55.26 43.31 -40.54
N GLN A 1191 56.31 42.51 -40.76
CA GLN A 1191 56.86 41.45 -39.89
C GLN A 1191 56.00 40.27 -39.35
N VAL A 1192 56.34 39.07 -39.85
CA VAL A 1192 56.90 37.92 -39.11
C VAL A 1192 56.34 37.60 -37.71
N VAL A 1193 55.63 36.46 -37.61
CA VAL A 1193 55.94 35.37 -36.66
C VAL A 1193 55.70 34.03 -37.36
N ASP A 1194 56.66 33.10 -37.30
CA ASP A 1194 56.46 31.71 -37.74
C ASP A 1194 55.54 30.93 -36.80
N SER A 1195 54.62 30.15 -37.35
CA SER A 1195 54.00 29.02 -36.66
C SER A 1195 53.49 27.99 -37.67
N GLU A 1196 53.89 26.74 -37.49
CA GLU A 1196 53.21 25.59 -38.09
C GLU A 1196 51.78 25.45 -37.53
N TRP A 1197 50.96 24.61 -38.17
CA TRP A 1197 49.60 24.19 -37.75
C TRP A 1197 48.46 25.21 -37.88
N LEU A 1198 47.72 25.13 -38.99
CA LEU A 1198 46.30 24.74 -38.97
C LEU A 1198 45.80 24.27 -40.35
#